data_AF-A0AAW4L682-F1
#
_entry.id   AF-A0AAW4L682-F1
#
_cell.length_a   1.000
_cell.length_b   1.000
_cell.length_c   1.000
_cell.angle_alpha   90.00
_cell.angle_beta   90.00
_cell.angle_gamma   90.00
#
_symmetry.space_group_name_H-M   'P 1'
#
loop_
_entity.id
_entity.type
_entity.pdbx_description
1 polymer ?
#
loop_
_entity_poly.entity_id
_entity_poly.type
_entity_poly.pdbx_seq_one_letter_code
_entity_poly.pdbx_strand_id
1 'polypeptide(L)'
;MTDALLTKNCLLFYPTSPVHVYNLSLIAEKLPDWNITCVISENSMRLSPGIAAALDRSRFENIVIERVDQLSELLPDDCTVVMLGASFEPFSLELFAWAKVRAIPVVAVEEVAQLSLNNCELNNYDLPLDLLFVANEWEYQLFRKSGWSEESLAISGLLSWGRFARRGRRNEIRERLGIGTEKQLLVYTTSPLRSRLTIHNKDDRQFRDSVLNVLMMPAVQDKWEIVVKLHPNENLATEKEVIRRVAPNVIVHGSEVDTLDLLEAADAVMNRGNSETILDAIILGRPVLIIACGIKTMFHDLGSALVLEKPEEVITALKEVESGSSPEFSKIEAVYAPPTCGVAEFIAGKLQGFAGKKLPLTTARLEWLVRSYLFLGMMDRIPAIFELWQQRTPLLAGIESAVTSHLASDFNGSISNWQAVSKLYPEWFYPHYELAHANLAIGNWAIALSHAEDAIRLHPPFHYLWHEIPMAIVKTTALRNMGMAVESMAEARSFDRKGVSEHMPELLIERAAISLQLGRQEDALDLVCKGLDVLGSHPLWPHIDSLFYHRAGLLLRDLGKTAHAMDCFDNAIHLAPRSFWPLYEKGLLLCEVGDFGEAADILLKIVANPAHLDLIQLNMIYEKLMHALRQERRFSEYVAIAIKRIIGRFDKKSHK
;
A
#
# COMPACT_ATOMS: atom_id res chain seq x y z
N MET A 1 -8.18 -3.54 55.54
CA MET A 1 -8.51 -2.80 54.30
C MET A 1 -7.75 -3.51 53.20
N THR A 2 -8.48 -4.26 52.39
CA THR A 2 -7.97 -5.03 51.27
C THR A 2 -7.49 -4.07 50.20
N ASP A 3 -6.20 -4.11 49.88
CA ASP A 3 -5.67 -3.63 48.61
C ASP A 3 -6.39 -4.41 47.50
N ALA A 4 -7.48 -3.83 46.98
CA ALA A 4 -7.92 -4.16 45.65
C ALA A 4 -6.78 -3.71 44.75
N LEU A 5 -6.01 -4.67 44.20
CA LEU A 5 -5.17 -4.45 43.04
C LEU A 5 -6.03 -3.71 42.01
N LEU A 6 -5.87 -2.39 41.92
CA LEU A 6 -6.46 -1.60 40.85
C LEU A 6 -5.88 -2.18 39.58
N THR A 7 -6.70 -2.93 38.84
CA THR A 7 -6.35 -3.42 37.51
C THR A 7 -5.99 -2.20 36.68
N LYS A 8 -4.70 -2.07 36.35
CA LYS A 8 -4.20 -0.98 35.52
C LYS A 8 -4.97 -0.96 34.21
N ASN A 9 -5.32 0.22 33.71
CA ASN A 9 -5.94 0.33 32.39
C ASN A 9 -4.99 -0.26 31.34
N CYS A 10 -5.53 -0.98 30.37
CA CYS A 10 -4.74 -1.60 29.31
C CYS A 10 -4.93 -0.86 27.99
N LEU A 11 -3.84 -0.36 27.41
CA LEU A 11 -3.78 0.21 26.06
C LEU A 11 -3.08 -0.76 25.12
N LEU A 12 -3.81 -1.25 24.13
CA LEU A 12 -3.20 -1.94 22.99
C LEU A 12 -2.90 -0.92 21.90
N PHE A 13 -1.65 -0.84 21.47
CA PHE A 13 -1.23 0.07 20.41
C PHE A 13 -0.76 -0.71 19.19
N TYR A 14 -1.25 -0.37 18.00
CA TYR A 14 -0.77 -0.93 16.75
C TYR A 14 0.07 0.10 15.97
N PRO A 15 1.42 0.05 16.07
CA PRO A 15 2.30 0.93 15.29
C PRO A 15 2.47 0.42 13.86
N THR A 16 2.36 1.31 12.88
CA THR A 16 2.65 1.03 11.46
C THR A 16 3.95 1.64 10.96
N SER A 17 4.68 2.36 11.83
CA SER A 17 5.96 2.96 11.50
C SER A 17 6.84 3.13 12.74
N PRO A 18 8.16 3.34 12.57
CA PRO A 18 9.05 3.68 13.69
C PRO A 18 8.61 4.95 14.43
N VAL A 19 8.08 5.94 13.69
CA VAL A 19 7.65 7.23 14.24
C VAL A 19 6.53 7.04 15.24
N HIS A 20 5.60 6.13 14.98
CA HIS A 20 4.53 5.76 15.92
C HIS A 20 5.05 5.24 17.25
N VAL A 21 6.07 4.39 17.23
CA VAL A 21 6.66 3.83 18.45
C VAL A 21 7.34 4.93 19.29
N TYR A 22 8.09 5.81 18.65
CA TYR A 22 8.72 6.94 19.32
C TYR A 22 7.69 7.94 19.87
N ASN A 23 6.61 8.18 19.13
CA ASN A 23 5.49 9.02 19.55
C ASN A 23 4.74 8.43 20.75
N LEU A 24 4.51 7.12 20.75
CA LEU A 24 3.89 6.42 21.86
C LEU A 24 4.70 6.59 23.15
N SER A 25 6.04 6.63 23.06
CA SER A 25 6.92 6.82 24.23
C SER A 25 6.59 8.12 24.99
N LEU A 26 6.32 9.21 24.26
CA LEU A 26 5.95 10.49 24.88
C LEU A 26 4.58 10.43 25.58
N ILE A 27 3.62 9.71 25.00
CA ILE A 27 2.28 9.53 25.59
C ILE A 27 2.35 8.62 26.81
N ALA A 28 3.14 7.55 26.73
CA ALA A 28 3.34 6.57 27.81
C ALA A 28 3.90 7.22 29.07
N GLU A 29 4.82 8.19 28.94
CA GLU A 29 5.33 8.97 30.08
C GLU A 29 4.22 9.72 30.85
N LYS A 30 3.09 10.00 30.20
CA LYS A 30 1.92 10.68 30.80
C LYS A 30 0.83 9.71 31.27
N LEU A 31 1.06 8.40 31.13
CA LEU A 31 0.14 7.33 31.52
C LEU A 31 0.83 6.29 32.44
N PRO A 32 1.41 6.70 33.59
CA PRO A 32 2.19 5.79 34.45
C PRO A 32 1.38 4.62 35.05
N ASP A 33 0.06 4.77 35.14
CA ASP A 33 -0.86 3.77 35.68
C ASP A 33 -1.50 2.87 34.61
N TRP A 34 -1.03 2.96 33.36
CA TRP A 34 -1.51 2.13 32.26
C TRP A 34 -0.50 1.04 31.93
N ASN A 35 -1.01 -0.15 31.59
CA ASN A 35 -0.23 -1.15 30.89
C ASN A 35 -0.34 -0.88 29.38
N ILE A 36 0.79 -0.70 28.70
CA ILE A 36 0.84 -0.37 27.28
C ILE A 36 1.56 -1.50 26.55
N THR A 37 0.85 -2.15 25.64
CA THR A 37 1.37 -3.27 24.86
C THR A 37 1.23 -2.96 23.38
N CYS A 38 2.34 -3.07 22.65
CA CYS A 38 2.33 -2.95 21.20
C CYS A 38 1.86 -4.27 20.57
N VAL A 39 0.78 -4.25 19.79
CA VAL A 39 0.36 -5.39 18.97
C VAL A 39 0.95 -5.19 17.59
N ILE A 40 1.48 -6.23 16.95
CA ILE A 40 2.13 -6.09 15.63
C ILE A 40 1.75 -7.27 14.75
N SER A 41 1.43 -7.03 13.49
CA SER A 41 1.29 -8.11 12.52
C SER A 41 2.66 -8.55 12.01
N GLU A 42 2.86 -9.86 11.83
CA GLU A 42 4.11 -10.38 11.26
C GLU A 42 4.40 -9.79 9.87
N ASN A 43 3.36 -9.59 9.06
CA ASN A 43 3.46 -8.95 7.74
C ASN A 43 3.98 -7.50 7.86
N SER A 44 3.48 -6.74 8.83
CA SER A 44 3.89 -5.35 9.06
C SER A 44 5.36 -5.27 9.49
N MET A 45 5.85 -6.21 10.30
CA MET A 45 7.27 -6.30 10.64
C MET A 45 8.16 -6.57 9.43
N ARG A 46 7.72 -7.42 8.51
CA ARG A 46 8.45 -7.72 7.27
C ARG A 46 8.48 -6.52 6.33
N LEU A 47 7.37 -5.79 6.21
CA LEU A 47 7.22 -4.64 5.31
C LEU A 47 7.90 -3.36 5.85
N SER A 48 7.94 -3.19 7.18
CA SER A 48 8.63 -2.06 7.81
C SER A 48 9.58 -2.55 8.92
N PRO A 49 10.79 -3.03 8.55
CA PRO A 49 11.75 -3.57 9.52
C PRO A 49 12.20 -2.54 10.57
N GLY A 50 12.05 -1.25 10.28
CA GLY A 50 12.35 -0.18 11.24
C GLY A 50 11.48 -0.21 12.51
N ILE A 51 10.28 -0.80 12.46
CA ILE A 51 9.37 -0.90 13.62
C ILE A 51 10.01 -1.74 14.73
N ALA A 52 10.59 -2.89 14.38
CA ALA A 52 11.25 -3.78 15.33
C ALA A 52 12.39 -3.05 16.07
N ALA A 53 13.25 -2.36 15.31
CA ALA A 53 14.35 -1.58 15.89
C ALA A 53 13.85 -0.45 16.81
N ALA A 54 12.71 0.18 16.51
CA ALA A 54 12.13 1.21 17.36
C ALA A 54 11.55 0.64 18.67
N LEU A 55 10.94 -0.55 18.60
CA LEU A 55 10.41 -1.25 19.77
C LEU A 55 11.52 -1.71 20.71
N ASP A 56 12.60 -2.26 20.17
CA ASP A 56 13.78 -2.65 20.95
C ASP A 56 14.38 -1.48 21.73
N ARG A 57 14.41 -0.28 21.11
CA ARG A 57 14.91 0.96 21.73
C ARG A 57 13.98 1.50 22.81
N SER A 58 12.66 1.45 22.58
CA SER A 58 11.64 1.97 23.49
C SER A 58 11.28 1.01 24.63
N ARG A 59 11.64 -0.27 24.51
CA ARG A 59 11.39 -1.33 25.51
C ARG A 59 9.91 -1.55 25.83
N PHE A 60 9.02 -1.27 24.88
CA PHE A 60 7.62 -1.66 25.01
C PHE A 60 7.46 -3.17 24.95
N GLU A 61 6.60 -3.72 25.81
CA GLU A 61 6.09 -5.07 25.61
C GLU A 61 5.37 -5.13 24.26
N ASN A 62 5.57 -6.22 23.52
CA ASN A 62 4.90 -6.41 22.25
C ASN A 62 4.45 -7.85 22.02
N ILE A 63 3.34 -7.98 21.28
CA ILE A 63 2.72 -9.23 20.89
C ILE A 63 2.71 -9.27 19.36
N VAL A 64 3.34 -10.29 18.79
CA VAL A 64 3.34 -10.53 17.35
C VAL A 64 2.19 -11.46 17.00
N ILE A 65 1.34 -11.01 16.07
CA ILE A 65 0.21 -11.76 15.54
C ILE A 65 0.57 -12.24 14.13
N GLU A 66 0.65 -13.55 13.95
CA GLU A 66 0.90 -14.16 12.65
C GLU A 66 -0.40 -14.29 11.86
N ARG A 67 -1.48 -14.66 12.56
CA ARG A 67 -2.80 -14.88 11.97
C ARG A 67 -3.91 -14.27 12.80
N VAL A 68 -4.92 -13.74 12.10
CA VAL A 68 -6.04 -13.02 12.70
C VAL A 68 -6.86 -13.89 13.67
N ASP A 69 -6.93 -15.21 13.46
CA ASP A 69 -7.60 -16.15 14.36
C ASP A 69 -6.97 -16.19 15.76
N GLN A 70 -5.70 -15.78 15.90
CA GLN A 70 -4.98 -15.74 17.18
C GLN A 70 -5.34 -14.51 18.04
N LEU A 71 -6.01 -13.49 17.48
CA LEU A 71 -6.29 -12.24 18.21
C LEU A 71 -7.02 -12.47 19.53
N SER A 72 -7.98 -13.40 19.57
CA SER A 72 -8.74 -13.68 20.80
C SER A 72 -7.99 -14.56 21.80
N GLU A 73 -6.95 -15.27 21.36
CA GLU A 73 -6.11 -16.11 22.21
C GLU A 73 -4.98 -15.30 22.87
N LEU A 74 -4.38 -14.38 22.10
CA LEU A 74 -3.15 -13.68 22.48
C LEU A 74 -3.41 -12.31 23.11
N LEU A 75 -4.50 -11.63 22.76
CA LEU A 75 -4.76 -10.28 23.26
C LEU A 75 -5.49 -10.32 24.62
N PRO A 76 -5.17 -9.38 25.54
CA PRO A 76 -5.77 -9.35 26.86
C PRO A 76 -7.27 -9.02 26.83
N ASP A 77 -8.05 -9.78 27.60
CA ASP A 77 -9.51 -9.60 27.72
C ASP A 77 -9.90 -8.29 28.43
N ASP A 78 -9.02 -7.74 29.28
CA ASP A 78 -9.21 -6.50 30.03
C ASP A 78 -8.71 -5.25 29.29
N CYS A 79 -8.45 -5.37 27.98
CA CYS A 79 -8.13 -4.24 27.11
C CYS A 79 -9.15 -3.10 27.27
N THR A 80 -8.65 -1.92 27.63
CA THR A 80 -9.46 -0.73 27.93
C THR A 80 -9.65 0.13 26.70
N VAL A 81 -8.60 0.34 25.91
CA VAL A 81 -8.62 1.13 24.66
C VAL A 81 -7.68 0.48 23.66
N VAL A 82 -8.09 0.47 22.39
CA VAL A 82 -7.18 0.20 21.27
C VAL A 82 -6.82 1.52 20.61
N MET A 83 -5.53 1.75 20.40
CA MET A 83 -5.02 2.87 19.64
C MET A 83 -4.34 2.38 18.37
N LEU A 84 -4.71 2.95 17.24
CA LEU A 84 -4.17 2.61 15.94
C LEU A 84 -3.19 3.69 15.47
N GLY A 85 -2.03 3.27 14.96
CA GLY A 85 -1.07 4.14 14.29
C GLY A 85 -1.53 4.49 12.88
N ALA A 86 -2.06 3.54 12.12
CA ALA A 86 -2.80 3.80 10.89
C ALA A 86 -4.18 3.16 11.00
N SER A 87 -5.18 3.78 10.40
CA SER A 87 -6.54 3.27 10.49
C SER A 87 -6.90 2.41 9.27
N PHE A 88 -6.34 2.66 8.09
CA PHE A 88 -6.79 2.02 6.83
C PHE A 88 -5.80 0.99 6.25
N GLU A 89 -5.64 -0.15 6.92
CA GLU A 89 -4.89 -1.32 6.42
C GLU A 89 -5.47 -2.64 6.96
N PRO A 90 -5.22 -3.80 6.32
CA PRO A 90 -5.84 -5.08 6.67
C PRO A 90 -5.85 -5.45 8.16
N PHE A 91 -4.70 -5.35 8.85
CA PHE A 91 -4.61 -5.76 10.25
C PHE A 91 -5.28 -4.74 11.20
N SER A 92 -5.18 -3.44 10.94
CA SER A 92 -5.94 -2.39 11.63
C SER A 92 -7.44 -2.63 11.56
N LEU A 93 -7.99 -3.08 10.42
CA LEU A 93 -9.41 -3.42 10.30
C LEU A 93 -9.79 -4.62 11.16
N GLU A 94 -8.97 -5.66 11.18
CA GLU A 94 -9.22 -6.85 11.99
C GLU A 94 -9.11 -6.54 13.49
N LEU A 95 -8.12 -5.74 13.89
CA LEU A 95 -7.99 -5.28 15.27
C LEU A 95 -9.14 -4.35 15.67
N PHE A 96 -9.58 -3.47 14.77
CA PHE A 96 -10.78 -2.66 14.95
C PHE A 96 -12.02 -3.54 15.14
N ALA A 97 -12.24 -4.53 14.26
CA ALA A 97 -13.37 -5.45 14.36
C ALA A 97 -13.36 -6.23 15.68
N TRP A 98 -12.20 -6.79 16.05
CA TRP A 98 -11.98 -7.49 17.31
C TRP A 98 -12.36 -6.63 18.53
N ALA A 99 -11.95 -5.35 18.51
CA ALA A 99 -12.22 -4.39 19.57
C ALA A 99 -13.71 -4.01 19.63
N LYS A 100 -14.34 -3.74 18.48
CA LYS A 100 -15.74 -3.29 18.43
C LYS A 100 -16.73 -4.39 18.82
N VAL A 101 -16.45 -5.65 18.49
CA VAL A 101 -17.24 -6.82 18.97
C VAL A 101 -17.22 -6.91 20.49
N ARG A 102 -16.14 -6.46 21.14
CA ARG A 102 -15.97 -6.40 22.61
C ARG A 102 -16.38 -5.06 23.23
N ALA A 103 -16.97 -4.17 22.42
CA ALA A 103 -17.33 -2.80 22.78
C ALA A 103 -16.15 -1.98 23.35
N ILE A 104 -14.93 -2.26 22.90
CA ILE A 104 -13.73 -1.52 23.28
C ILE A 104 -13.67 -0.25 22.42
N PRO A 105 -13.38 0.93 23.02
CA PRO A 105 -13.09 2.15 22.29
C PRO A 105 -11.86 1.99 21.39
N VAL A 106 -11.96 2.44 20.14
CA VAL A 106 -10.85 2.46 19.19
C VAL A 106 -10.55 3.89 18.79
N VAL A 107 -9.33 4.33 19.05
CA VAL A 107 -8.85 5.67 18.71
C VAL A 107 -7.69 5.56 17.72
N ALA A 108 -7.41 6.63 17.00
CA ALA A 108 -6.18 6.73 16.23
C ALA A 108 -5.57 8.11 16.37
N VAL A 109 -4.26 8.18 16.20
CA VAL A 109 -3.55 9.44 15.98
C VAL A 109 -3.17 9.50 14.52
N GLU A 110 -3.43 10.64 13.89
CA GLU A 110 -2.92 10.90 12.56
C GLU A 110 -1.39 10.89 12.60
N GLU A 111 -0.82 10.02 11.78
CA GLU A 111 0.61 10.01 11.49
C GLU A 111 0.92 11.29 10.71
N VAL A 112 1.70 12.20 11.30
CA VAL A 112 2.53 13.13 10.51
C VAL A 112 1.75 14.02 9.53
N ALA A 113 0.88 14.93 9.99
CA ALA A 113 0.19 15.94 9.14
C ALA A 113 -0.19 15.38 7.76
N GLN A 114 -0.79 14.18 7.76
CA GLN A 114 -0.72 13.22 6.67
C GLN A 114 -1.28 13.85 5.40
N LEU A 115 -2.39 14.57 5.55
CA LEU A 115 -3.12 15.18 4.45
C LEU A 115 -2.36 16.39 3.91
N SER A 116 -1.79 17.19 4.80
CA SER A 116 -1.04 18.39 4.43
C SER A 116 0.22 18.04 3.63
N LEU A 117 0.93 16.98 4.01
CA LEU A 117 2.19 16.55 3.36
C LEU A 117 1.96 15.69 2.10
N ASN A 118 0.83 14.99 2.02
CA ASN A 118 0.50 14.08 0.91
C ASN A 118 -0.62 14.61 0.00
N ASN A 119 -0.72 15.93 -0.16
CA ASN A 119 -1.62 16.58 -1.14
C ASN A 119 -3.10 16.16 -1.00
N CYS A 120 -3.57 16.04 0.24
CA CYS A 120 -4.93 15.60 0.58
C CYS A 120 -5.27 14.15 0.18
N GLU A 121 -4.28 13.32 -0.19
CA GLU A 121 -4.52 11.90 -0.38
C GLU A 121 -4.74 11.24 0.98
N LEU A 122 -6.00 10.97 1.30
CA LEU A 122 -6.46 10.43 2.57
C LEU A 122 -6.21 8.92 2.57
N ASN A 123 -4.95 8.53 2.74
CA ASN A 123 -4.51 7.15 2.55
C ASN A 123 -4.70 6.26 3.79
N ASN A 124 -4.84 6.84 4.99
CA ASN A 124 -4.68 6.08 6.24
C ASN A 124 -5.83 6.29 7.26
N TYR A 125 -6.72 7.27 7.08
CA TYR A 125 -7.60 7.78 8.16
C TYR A 125 -9.10 7.85 7.86
N ASP A 126 -9.61 7.03 6.96
CA ASP A 126 -11.05 6.78 6.85
C ASP A 126 -11.32 5.49 7.64
N LEU A 127 -11.68 5.57 8.92
CA LEU A 127 -12.22 4.48 9.76
C LEU A 127 -13.27 5.11 10.68
N PRO A 128 -14.30 4.39 11.15
CA PRO A 128 -15.32 4.96 12.00
C PRO A 128 -14.87 4.90 13.47
N LEU A 129 -13.73 5.54 13.74
CA LEU A 129 -13.08 5.59 15.04
C LEU A 129 -13.99 6.23 16.09
N ASP A 130 -13.69 5.94 17.35
CA ASP A 130 -14.30 6.64 18.49
C ASP A 130 -13.65 8.01 18.72
N LEU A 131 -12.36 8.16 18.38
CA LEU A 131 -11.66 9.45 18.34
C LEU A 131 -10.47 9.38 17.38
N LEU A 132 -10.34 10.37 16.51
CA LEU A 132 -9.18 10.62 15.69
C LEU A 132 -8.51 11.94 16.11
N PHE A 133 -7.22 11.87 16.44
CA PHE A 133 -6.40 13.06 16.67
C PHE A 133 -5.83 13.54 15.35
N VAL A 134 -6.07 14.80 14.99
CA VAL A 134 -5.60 15.42 13.74
C VAL A 134 -4.58 16.51 14.02
N ALA A 135 -3.70 16.78 13.05
CA ALA A 135 -2.56 17.66 13.31
C ALA A 135 -2.93 19.15 13.39
N ASN A 136 -3.95 19.59 12.66
CA ASN A 136 -4.34 21.01 12.63
C ASN A 136 -5.83 21.24 12.31
N GLU A 137 -6.27 22.51 12.38
CA GLU A 137 -7.64 22.93 12.08
C GLU A 137 -8.07 22.67 10.63
N TRP A 138 -7.15 22.79 9.68
CA TRP A 138 -7.48 22.58 8.26
C TRP A 138 -7.81 21.10 7.98
N GLU A 139 -7.02 20.16 8.51
CA GLU A 139 -7.29 18.72 8.43
C GLU A 139 -8.58 18.37 9.18
N TYR A 140 -8.79 18.94 10.37
CA TYR A 140 -10.04 18.81 11.12
C TYR A 140 -11.27 19.16 10.25
N GLN A 141 -11.24 20.29 9.56
CA GLN A 141 -12.35 20.71 8.68
C GLN A 141 -12.52 19.79 7.45
N LEU A 142 -11.44 19.21 6.94
CA LEU A 142 -11.50 18.24 5.84
C LEU A 142 -12.21 16.94 6.28
N PHE A 143 -11.90 16.44 7.47
CA PHE A 143 -12.61 15.30 8.06
C PHE A 143 -14.09 15.61 8.33
N ARG A 144 -14.40 16.81 8.85
CA ARG A 144 -15.79 17.26 9.07
C ARG A 144 -16.60 17.26 7.78
N LYS A 145 -16.02 17.76 6.67
CA LYS A 145 -16.65 17.74 5.33
C LYS A 145 -16.86 16.31 4.81
N SER A 146 -16.02 15.37 5.24
CA SER A 146 -16.10 13.96 4.89
C SER A 146 -17.09 13.17 5.77
N GLY A 147 -17.80 13.84 6.69
CA GLY A 147 -18.88 13.25 7.49
C GLY A 147 -18.54 12.90 8.93
N TRP A 148 -17.32 13.18 9.39
CA TRP A 148 -16.91 12.94 10.78
C TRP A 148 -17.63 13.85 11.77
N SER A 149 -17.97 13.35 12.96
CA SER A 149 -18.59 14.15 14.02
C SER A 149 -17.54 14.94 14.81
N GLU A 150 -17.93 16.07 15.39
CA GLU A 150 -17.06 16.88 16.26
C GLU A 150 -16.57 16.09 17.49
N GLU A 151 -17.40 15.20 18.02
CA GLU A 151 -17.05 14.33 19.15
C GLU A 151 -15.98 13.28 18.80
N SER A 152 -15.88 12.93 17.52
CA SER A 152 -14.93 11.92 16.99
C SER A 152 -13.60 12.50 16.52
N LEU A 153 -13.39 13.82 16.67
CA LEU A 153 -12.19 14.51 16.22
C LEU A 153 -11.59 15.36 17.35
N ALA A 154 -10.26 15.43 17.40
CA ALA A 154 -9.55 16.36 18.28
C ALA A 154 -8.28 16.88 17.62
N ILE A 155 -8.05 18.19 17.69
CA ILE A 155 -6.81 18.79 17.18
C ILE A 155 -5.73 18.62 18.25
N SER A 156 -4.72 17.81 17.95
CA SER A 156 -3.60 17.55 18.87
C SER A 156 -2.37 18.40 18.57
N GLY A 157 -2.23 18.97 17.37
CA GLY A 157 -0.93 19.48 16.92
C GLY A 157 0.00 18.34 16.47
N LEU A 158 1.25 18.68 16.18
CA LEU A 158 2.28 17.70 15.83
C LEU A 158 2.80 16.98 17.07
N LEU A 159 2.68 15.66 17.09
CA LEU A 159 3.16 14.85 18.22
C LEU A 159 4.68 14.92 18.39
N SER A 160 5.42 15.21 17.31
CA SER A 160 6.87 15.45 17.33
C SER A 160 7.27 16.67 18.16
N TRP A 161 6.36 17.63 18.44
CA TRP A 161 6.67 18.86 19.18
C TRP A 161 7.29 18.59 20.56
N GLY A 162 6.86 17.51 21.22
CA GLY A 162 7.38 17.10 22.52
C GLY A 162 8.83 16.56 22.47
N ARG A 163 9.35 16.23 21.28
CA ARG A 163 10.70 15.64 21.11
C ARG A 163 11.83 16.67 21.19
N PHE A 164 11.54 17.96 21.01
CA PHE A 164 12.54 19.02 20.86
C PHE A 164 13.10 19.58 22.18
N ALA A 165 12.97 18.85 23.29
CA ALA A 165 13.45 19.30 24.61
C ALA A 165 14.98 19.40 24.72
N ARG A 166 15.74 18.77 23.81
CA ARG A 166 17.22 18.79 23.80
C ARG A 166 17.72 19.80 22.77
N ARG A 167 18.15 20.98 23.22
CA ARG A 167 18.81 21.99 22.38
C ARG A 167 20.28 22.15 22.80
N GLY A 168 21.18 22.27 21.83
CA GLY A 168 22.54 22.75 22.03
C GLY A 168 23.65 21.70 21.95
N ARG A 169 23.38 20.50 21.42
CA ARG A 169 24.36 19.41 21.27
C ARG A 169 24.96 19.30 19.87
N ARG A 170 24.78 20.34 19.04
CA ARG A 170 25.20 20.34 17.63
C ARG A 170 26.64 19.86 17.40
N ASN A 171 27.60 20.39 18.16
CA ASN A 171 29.02 20.03 17.97
C ASN A 171 29.32 18.60 18.44
N GLU A 172 28.74 18.18 19.57
CA GLU A 172 28.84 16.81 20.09
C GLU A 172 28.28 15.79 19.07
N ILE A 173 27.13 16.10 18.48
CA ILE A 173 26.50 15.24 17.48
C ILE A 173 27.37 15.14 16.23
N ARG A 174 27.90 16.26 15.73
CA ARG A 174 28.81 16.25 14.56
C ARG A 174 30.05 15.41 14.81
N GLU A 175 30.71 15.60 15.95
CA GLU A 175 31.88 14.84 16.33
C GLU A 175 31.58 13.33 16.40
N ARG A 176 30.49 12.96 17.10
CA ARG A 176 30.06 11.56 17.24
C ARG A 176 29.74 10.91 15.89
N LEU A 177 29.21 11.66 14.94
CA LEU A 177 28.86 11.18 13.59
C LEU A 177 30.01 11.31 12.58
N GLY A 178 31.18 11.84 13.00
CA GLY A 178 32.32 12.03 12.13
C GLY A 178 32.12 13.11 11.05
N ILE A 179 31.26 14.09 11.32
CA ILE A 179 30.96 15.22 10.44
C ILE A 179 31.91 16.37 10.79
N GLY A 180 32.54 16.96 9.78
CA GLY A 180 33.49 18.05 9.94
C GLY A 180 32.86 19.36 10.46
N THR A 181 33.72 20.24 10.97
CA THR A 181 33.32 21.58 11.44
C THR A 181 33.70 22.69 10.45
N GLU A 182 34.49 22.38 9.42
CA GLU A 182 34.97 23.37 8.45
C GLU A 182 33.89 23.81 7.45
N LYS A 183 32.97 22.90 7.10
CA LYS A 183 31.90 23.11 6.14
C LYS A 183 30.54 23.22 6.81
N GLN A 184 29.60 23.87 6.12
CA GLN A 184 28.19 23.82 6.48
C GLN A 184 27.64 22.42 6.20
N LEU A 185 26.71 21.94 7.01
CA LEU A 185 26.11 20.61 6.86
C LEU A 185 24.77 20.71 6.13
N LEU A 186 24.67 20.08 4.96
CA LEU A 186 23.40 19.84 4.28
C LEU A 186 22.95 18.41 4.54
N VAL A 187 21.77 18.25 5.15
CA VAL A 187 21.15 16.94 5.35
C VAL A 187 20.09 16.71 4.28
N TYR A 188 20.33 15.79 3.36
CA TYR A 188 19.36 15.33 2.38
C TYR A 188 18.63 14.10 2.93
N THR A 189 17.32 14.20 3.17
CA THR A 189 16.51 13.06 3.63
C THR A 189 15.74 12.45 2.47
N THR A 190 15.89 11.15 2.28
CA THR A 190 15.22 10.43 1.19
C THR A 190 13.85 9.90 1.63
N SER A 191 12.98 9.65 0.65
CA SER A 191 11.84 8.74 0.83
C SER A 191 12.26 7.36 0.33
N PRO A 192 11.51 6.26 0.59
CA PRO A 192 11.73 5.03 -0.16
C PRO A 192 11.73 5.32 -1.66
N LEU A 193 12.44 4.57 -2.49
CA LEU A 193 12.23 4.71 -3.94
C LEU A 193 10.79 4.33 -4.29
N ARG A 194 10.18 5.05 -5.23
CA ARG A 194 8.84 4.78 -5.72
C ARG A 194 8.70 3.32 -6.14
N SER A 195 7.85 2.59 -5.43
CA SER A 195 7.45 1.22 -5.74
C SER A 195 6.03 1.19 -6.32
N ARG A 196 5.62 0.04 -6.86
CA ARG A 196 4.25 -0.20 -7.35
C ARG A 196 3.14 0.05 -6.33
N LEU A 197 3.45 -0.04 -5.03
CA LEU A 197 2.50 0.23 -3.93
C LEU A 197 2.51 1.69 -3.45
N THR A 198 3.60 2.42 -3.71
CA THR A 198 3.82 3.78 -3.17
C THR A 198 3.80 4.79 -4.31
N ILE A 199 2.74 4.75 -5.11
CA ILE A 199 2.58 5.58 -6.30
C ILE A 199 2.45 7.08 -6.00
N HIS A 200 2.08 7.41 -4.76
CA HIS A 200 2.08 8.76 -4.18
C HIS A 200 3.49 9.24 -3.79
N ASN A 201 4.47 8.33 -3.72
CA ASN A 201 5.84 8.70 -3.40
C ASN A 201 6.44 9.51 -4.55
N LYS A 202 7.08 10.61 -4.18
CA LYS A 202 7.58 11.63 -5.08
C LYS A 202 9.05 11.39 -5.48
N ASP A 203 9.71 10.37 -4.93
CA ASP A 203 11.15 10.09 -5.09
C ASP A 203 11.38 8.85 -5.98
N ASP A 204 12.00 9.04 -7.15
CA ASP A 204 12.43 7.96 -8.05
C ASP A 204 13.95 8.01 -8.27
N ARG A 205 14.49 6.96 -8.90
CA ARG A 205 15.94 6.81 -9.07
C ARG A 205 16.53 7.90 -9.96
N GLN A 206 15.87 8.24 -11.07
CA GLN A 206 16.34 9.27 -11.99
C GLN A 206 16.36 10.64 -11.33
N PHE A 207 15.30 10.95 -10.58
CA PHE A 207 15.22 12.15 -9.77
C PHE A 207 16.36 12.19 -8.75
N ARG A 208 16.54 11.13 -7.96
CA ARG A 208 17.58 11.06 -6.92
C ARG A 208 18.97 11.23 -7.51
N ASP A 209 19.26 10.58 -8.62
CA ASP A 209 20.54 10.72 -9.33
C ASP A 209 20.74 12.16 -9.81
N SER A 210 19.69 12.81 -10.32
CA SER A 210 19.74 14.22 -10.74
C SER A 210 20.08 15.16 -9.58
N VAL A 211 19.47 14.95 -8.41
CA VAL A 211 19.78 15.70 -7.19
C VAL A 211 21.23 15.46 -6.74
N LEU A 212 21.64 14.19 -6.66
CA LEU A 212 23.00 13.83 -6.25
C LEU A 212 24.06 14.44 -7.18
N ASN A 213 23.81 14.45 -8.49
CA ASN A 213 24.71 15.09 -9.46
C ASN A 213 24.88 16.60 -9.19
N VAL A 214 23.79 17.31 -8.87
CA VAL A 214 23.87 18.74 -8.50
C VAL A 214 24.66 18.93 -7.20
N LEU A 215 24.43 18.08 -6.20
CA LEU A 215 25.17 18.13 -4.93
C LEU A 215 26.66 17.91 -5.11
N MET A 216 27.08 17.16 -6.14
CA MET A 216 28.49 16.92 -6.44
C MET A 216 29.19 18.07 -7.18
N MET A 217 28.47 19.11 -7.59
CA MET A 217 29.09 20.26 -8.26
C MET A 217 30.03 21.02 -7.31
N PRO A 218 31.18 21.54 -7.79
CA PRO A 218 32.13 22.29 -6.95
C PRO A 218 31.48 23.44 -6.17
N ALA A 219 30.54 24.14 -6.81
CA ALA A 219 29.77 25.24 -6.21
C ALA A 219 29.04 24.85 -4.91
N VAL A 220 28.73 23.56 -4.71
CA VAL A 220 28.15 23.02 -3.48
C VAL A 220 29.26 22.43 -2.60
N GLN A 221 30.09 21.55 -3.15
CA GLN A 221 31.11 20.78 -2.41
C GLN A 221 32.16 21.65 -1.72
N ASP A 222 32.44 22.87 -2.20
CA ASP A 222 33.44 23.76 -1.60
C ASP A 222 33.03 24.24 -0.19
N LYS A 223 31.73 24.43 0.05
CA LYS A 223 31.19 25.01 1.29
C LYS A 223 30.34 24.05 2.11
N TRP A 224 29.79 23.02 1.47
CA TRP A 224 28.84 22.11 2.07
C TRP A 224 29.40 20.70 2.18
N GLU A 225 29.27 20.13 3.37
CA GLU A 225 29.39 18.70 3.63
C GLU A 225 28.00 18.07 3.57
N ILE A 226 27.87 16.97 2.85
CA ILE A 226 26.58 16.39 2.49
C ILE A 226 26.38 15.08 3.26
N VAL A 227 25.28 15.01 3.99
CA VAL A 227 24.77 13.76 4.58
C VAL A 227 23.49 13.37 3.87
N VAL A 228 23.45 12.17 3.31
CA VAL A 228 22.23 11.52 2.83
C VAL A 228 21.70 10.62 3.93
N LYS A 229 20.56 11.00 4.51
CA LYS A 229 19.83 10.22 5.51
C LYS A 229 18.77 9.40 4.81
N LEU A 230 18.98 8.09 4.76
CA LEU A 230 18.06 7.14 4.16
C LEU A 230 16.76 7.00 4.97
N HIS A 231 15.66 6.70 4.28
CA HIS A 231 14.40 6.34 4.92
C HIS A 231 14.56 5.03 5.71
N PRO A 232 13.90 4.85 6.86
CA PRO A 232 14.06 3.66 7.71
C PRO A 232 13.78 2.31 7.02
N ASN A 233 13.01 2.30 5.94
CA ASN A 233 12.68 1.10 5.16
C ASN A 233 13.68 0.82 4.03
N GLU A 234 14.67 1.68 3.79
CA GLU A 234 15.69 1.46 2.76
C GLU A 234 16.86 0.63 3.30
N ASN A 235 17.42 -0.26 2.46
CA ASN A 235 18.59 -1.05 2.83
C ASN A 235 19.85 -0.19 2.76
N LEU A 236 20.46 0.08 3.92
CA LEU A 236 21.66 0.92 4.01
C LEU A 236 22.82 0.41 3.15
N ALA A 237 23.11 -0.90 3.16
CA ALA A 237 24.27 -1.42 2.44
C ALA A 237 24.12 -1.24 0.93
N THR A 238 22.95 -1.61 0.40
CA THR A 238 22.63 -1.50 -1.03
C THR A 238 22.58 -0.05 -1.48
N GLU A 239 21.82 0.81 -0.79
CA GLU A 239 21.66 2.21 -1.20
C GLU A 239 22.96 3.00 -1.05
N LYS A 240 23.79 2.68 -0.05
CA LYS A 240 25.13 3.28 0.08
C LYS A 240 26.03 2.94 -1.09
N GLU A 241 25.98 1.71 -1.61
CA GLU A 241 26.75 1.33 -2.80
C GLU A 241 26.25 2.10 -4.03
N VAL A 242 24.93 2.16 -4.22
CA VAL A 242 24.28 2.91 -5.30
C VAL A 242 24.68 4.39 -5.27
N ILE A 243 24.46 5.06 -4.14
CA ILE A 243 24.69 6.50 -3.99
C ILE A 243 26.16 6.82 -4.26
N ARG A 244 27.10 5.99 -3.79
CA ARG A 244 28.54 6.19 -4.01
C ARG A 244 28.97 6.14 -5.48
N ARG A 245 28.19 5.51 -6.37
CA ARG A 245 28.47 5.51 -7.81
C ARG A 245 28.22 6.88 -8.44
N VAL A 246 27.30 7.66 -7.89
CA VAL A 246 26.94 9.01 -8.37
C VAL A 246 27.66 10.09 -7.55
N ALA A 247 27.71 9.90 -6.24
CA ALA A 247 28.17 10.86 -5.25
C ALA A 247 29.15 10.19 -4.27
N PRO A 248 30.43 10.00 -4.64
CA PRO A 248 31.37 9.19 -3.86
C PRO A 248 31.78 9.79 -2.50
N ASN A 249 31.66 11.11 -2.36
CA ASN A 249 32.15 11.85 -1.19
C ASN A 249 31.04 12.19 -0.16
N VAL A 250 29.81 11.72 -0.36
CA VAL A 250 28.71 11.99 0.58
C VAL A 250 28.70 10.97 1.71
N ILE A 251 28.32 11.42 2.90
CA ILE A 251 28.11 10.55 4.06
C ILE A 251 26.71 9.96 3.94
N VAL A 252 26.57 8.64 4.10
CA VAL A 252 25.27 7.96 4.00
C VAL A 252 24.97 7.27 5.32
N HIS A 253 23.82 7.62 5.91
CA HIS A 253 23.30 7.06 7.16
C HIS A 253 21.92 6.45 6.98
N GLY A 254 21.68 5.32 7.65
CA GLY A 254 20.41 4.60 7.68
C GLY A 254 19.66 4.82 9.01
N SER A 255 18.88 3.82 9.43
CA SER A 255 18.10 3.85 10.68
C SER A 255 18.95 3.77 11.96
N GLU A 256 20.26 3.54 11.83
CA GLU A 256 21.22 3.55 12.94
C GLU A 256 21.43 4.93 13.55
N VAL A 257 21.18 6.01 12.78
CA VAL A 257 21.27 7.39 13.26
C VAL A 257 19.88 7.99 13.41
N ASP A 258 19.63 8.64 14.55
CA ASP A 258 18.40 9.39 14.79
C ASP A 258 18.33 10.61 13.85
N THR A 259 17.21 10.74 13.14
CA THR A 259 16.95 11.87 12.25
C THR A 259 17.00 13.20 13.02
N LEU A 260 16.46 13.26 14.24
CA LEU A 260 16.44 14.50 15.03
C LEU A 260 17.84 14.99 15.39
N ASP A 261 18.76 14.08 15.71
CA ASP A 261 20.16 14.45 15.98
C ASP A 261 20.79 15.07 14.72
N LEU A 262 20.53 14.51 13.53
CA LEU A 262 21.01 15.09 12.26
C LEU A 262 20.39 16.45 11.97
N LEU A 263 19.09 16.64 12.20
CA LEU A 263 18.43 17.95 12.05
C LEU A 263 18.99 18.98 13.03
N GLU A 264 19.31 18.57 14.26
CA GLU A 264 19.96 19.44 15.25
C GLU A 264 21.36 19.87 14.77
N ALA A 265 22.09 18.99 14.08
CA ALA A 265 23.43 19.24 13.56
C ALA A 265 23.48 20.03 12.24
N ALA A 266 22.37 20.05 11.49
CA ALA A 266 22.26 20.60 10.14
C ALA A 266 22.34 22.13 10.09
N ASP A 267 22.92 22.65 9.00
CA ASP A 267 22.80 24.07 8.60
C ASP A 267 21.64 24.28 7.63
N ALA A 268 21.34 23.28 6.81
CA ALA A 268 20.16 23.24 5.96
C ALA A 268 19.69 21.79 5.78
N VAL A 269 18.40 21.63 5.47
CA VAL A 269 17.77 20.32 5.26
C VAL A 269 17.10 20.30 3.90
N MET A 270 17.20 19.18 3.19
CA MET A 270 16.63 19.01 1.86
C MET A 270 15.73 17.76 1.80
N ASN A 271 14.58 17.88 1.14
CA ASN A 271 13.61 16.81 0.97
C ASN A 271 12.68 17.08 -0.24
N ARG A 272 11.81 16.13 -0.61
CA ARG A 272 10.77 16.25 -1.66
C ARG A 272 9.49 16.96 -1.23
N GLY A 273 9.30 17.28 0.05
CA GLY A 273 8.14 18.03 0.51
C GLY A 273 7.01 17.18 1.11
N ASN A 274 7.27 15.91 1.43
CA ASN A 274 6.26 14.92 1.81
C ASN A 274 6.58 14.16 3.13
N SER A 275 7.44 14.71 3.98
CA SER A 275 7.89 14.05 5.22
C SER A 275 7.79 14.96 6.44
N GLU A 276 7.44 14.41 7.61
CA GLU A 276 7.47 15.13 8.91
C GLU A 276 8.82 15.78 9.16
N THR A 277 9.88 15.14 8.68
CA THR A 277 11.26 15.60 8.86
C THR A 277 11.43 17.06 8.42
N ILE A 278 10.63 17.53 7.46
CA ILE A 278 10.58 18.94 7.07
C ILE A 278 9.97 19.82 8.15
N LEU A 279 8.82 19.42 8.70
CA LEU A 279 8.16 20.14 9.79
C LEU A 279 9.07 20.19 11.01
N ASP A 280 9.70 19.06 11.35
CA ASP A 280 10.67 18.96 12.44
C ASP A 280 11.88 19.89 12.24
N ALA A 281 12.41 19.94 11.00
CA ALA A 281 13.50 20.84 10.65
C ALA A 281 13.11 22.31 10.81
N ILE A 282 11.90 22.68 10.35
CA ILE A 282 11.36 24.03 10.48
C ILE A 282 11.17 24.42 11.95
N ILE A 283 10.61 23.51 12.78
CA ILE A 283 10.43 23.73 14.22
C ILE A 283 11.79 23.88 14.94
N LEU A 284 12.83 23.21 14.46
CA LEU A 284 14.21 23.39 14.92
C LEU A 284 14.88 24.67 14.39
N GLY A 285 14.19 25.45 13.57
CA GLY A 285 14.70 26.68 12.97
C GLY A 285 15.74 26.44 11.88
N ARG A 286 15.68 25.29 11.19
CA ARG A 286 16.58 24.95 10.08
C ARG A 286 15.98 25.40 8.75
N PRO A 287 16.73 26.10 7.90
CA PRO A 287 16.34 26.34 6.51
C PRO A 287 16.05 25.02 5.80
N VAL A 288 14.89 24.92 5.14
CA VAL A 288 14.49 23.75 4.38
C VAL A 288 14.39 24.07 2.89
N LEU A 289 15.01 23.23 2.07
CA LEU A 289 14.91 23.21 0.62
C LEU A 289 13.98 22.06 0.22
N ILE A 290 12.92 22.39 -0.51
CA ILE A 290 11.94 21.43 -1.02
C ILE A 290 12.08 21.33 -2.51
N ILE A 291 12.58 20.19 -2.99
CA ILE A 291 12.64 19.93 -4.42
C ILE A 291 11.26 19.41 -4.84
N ALA A 292 10.41 20.26 -5.39
CA ALA A 292 9.03 19.96 -5.75
C ALA A 292 8.89 19.35 -7.15
N CYS A 293 9.67 19.83 -8.12
CA CYS A 293 9.63 19.38 -9.52
C CYS A 293 8.22 19.28 -10.11
N GLY A 294 7.45 20.38 -10.05
CA GLY A 294 6.10 20.48 -10.60
C GLY A 294 5.02 19.85 -9.73
N ILE A 295 5.36 19.22 -8.60
CA ILE A 295 4.39 18.69 -7.65
C ILE A 295 4.08 19.75 -6.61
N LYS A 296 2.84 20.25 -6.60
CA LYS A 296 2.38 21.17 -5.55
C LYS A 296 2.56 20.53 -4.17
N THR A 297 3.02 21.33 -3.21
CA THR A 297 3.16 20.98 -1.79
C THR A 297 2.55 22.09 -0.94
N MET A 298 2.20 21.81 0.32
CA MET A 298 1.70 22.83 1.25
C MET A 298 2.64 24.04 1.43
N PHE A 299 3.94 23.86 1.20
CA PHE A 299 4.94 24.89 1.40
C PHE A 299 4.94 25.96 0.30
N HIS A 300 4.36 25.68 -0.86
CA HIS A 300 4.14 26.70 -1.90
C HIS A 300 3.24 27.82 -1.39
N ASP A 301 2.19 27.47 -0.64
CA ASP A 301 1.20 28.42 -0.16
C ASP A 301 1.64 29.09 1.16
N LEU A 302 2.36 28.37 2.02
CA LEU A 302 2.82 28.89 3.32
C LEU A 302 4.08 29.77 3.22
N GLY A 303 5.01 29.44 2.32
CA GLY A 303 6.29 30.15 2.16
C GLY A 303 7.32 29.88 3.27
N SER A 304 7.14 28.82 4.06
CA SER A 304 8.03 28.44 5.18
C SER A 304 9.20 27.53 4.76
N ALA A 305 9.41 27.32 3.45
CA ALA A 305 10.54 26.58 2.89
C ALA A 305 10.92 27.17 1.51
N LEU A 306 12.15 26.93 1.06
CA LEU A 306 12.61 27.27 -0.29
C LEU A 306 12.15 26.18 -1.25
N VAL A 307 11.10 26.45 -2.02
CA VAL A 307 10.53 25.50 -2.97
C VAL A 307 11.22 25.62 -4.32
N LEU A 308 11.69 24.49 -4.84
CA LEU A 308 12.50 24.38 -6.06
C LEU A 308 11.75 23.57 -7.10
N GLU A 309 11.61 24.11 -8.31
CA GLU A 309 10.92 23.43 -9.41
C GLU A 309 11.87 22.53 -10.20
N LYS A 310 13.17 22.65 -9.99
CA LYS A 310 14.17 21.78 -10.63
C LYS A 310 15.35 21.49 -9.71
N PRO A 311 16.01 20.32 -9.82
CA PRO A 311 17.18 20.00 -9.01
C PRO A 311 18.31 21.04 -9.13
N GLU A 312 18.50 21.66 -10.30
CA GLU A 312 19.59 22.62 -10.53
C GLU A 312 19.45 23.90 -9.69
N GLU A 313 18.23 24.22 -9.24
CA GLU A 313 17.94 25.39 -8.41
C GLU A 313 18.50 25.26 -6.98
N VAL A 314 18.91 24.05 -6.57
CA VAL A 314 19.56 23.80 -5.26
C VAL A 314 20.75 24.73 -5.04
N ILE A 315 21.55 25.01 -6.08
CA ILE A 315 22.72 25.89 -5.96
C ILE A 315 22.32 27.31 -5.59
N THR A 316 21.25 27.83 -6.19
CA THR A 316 20.74 29.18 -5.91
C THR A 316 20.17 29.23 -4.50
N ALA A 317 19.39 28.22 -4.11
CA ALA A 317 18.80 28.14 -2.78
C ALA A 317 19.86 28.05 -1.66
N LEU A 318 20.92 27.26 -1.85
CA LEU A 318 22.02 27.20 -0.89
C LEU A 318 22.75 28.55 -0.75
N LYS A 319 22.91 29.32 -1.83
CA LYS A 319 23.46 30.68 -1.75
C LYS A 319 22.56 31.64 -0.97
N GLU A 320 21.24 31.48 -1.07
CA GLU A 320 20.30 32.25 -0.24
C GLU A 320 20.46 31.89 1.25
N VAL A 321 20.57 30.60 1.58
CA VAL A 321 20.84 30.16 2.96
C VAL A 321 22.18 30.71 3.47
N GLU A 322 23.23 30.68 2.65
CA GLU A 322 24.54 31.26 2.98
C GLU A 322 24.47 32.76 3.27
N SER A 323 23.53 33.48 2.63
CA SER A 323 23.31 34.91 2.88
C SER A 323 22.61 35.22 4.21
N GLY A 324 22.19 34.19 4.96
CA GLY A 324 21.42 34.33 6.20
C GLY A 324 19.92 34.52 5.96
N SER A 325 19.45 34.39 4.71
CA SER A 325 18.03 34.37 4.41
C SER A 325 17.42 33.08 4.94
N SER A 326 16.39 33.20 5.78
CA SER A 326 15.66 32.05 6.31
C SER A 326 14.17 32.23 6.05
N PRO A 327 13.45 31.17 5.62
CA PRO A 327 12.00 31.19 5.53
C PRO A 327 11.33 31.53 6.87
N GLU A 328 10.12 32.08 6.81
CA GLU A 328 9.38 32.46 8.02
C GLU A 328 8.75 31.23 8.69
N PHE A 329 9.31 30.84 9.85
CA PHE A 329 8.90 29.64 10.59
C PHE A 329 7.60 29.82 11.39
N SER A 330 7.27 31.06 11.77
CA SER A 330 6.11 31.42 12.61
C SER A 330 4.77 30.92 12.06
N LYS A 331 4.63 30.81 10.74
CA LYS A 331 3.41 30.30 10.10
C LYS A 331 3.18 28.81 10.35
N ILE A 332 4.23 27.99 10.27
CA ILE A 332 4.14 26.56 10.58
C ILE A 332 3.86 26.38 12.07
N GLU A 333 4.54 27.15 12.94
CA GLU A 333 4.29 27.12 14.37
C GLU A 333 2.84 27.49 14.71
N ALA A 334 2.26 28.48 14.02
CA ALA A 334 0.86 28.88 14.21
C ALA A 334 -0.14 27.82 13.71
N VAL A 335 0.13 27.17 12.57
CA VAL A 335 -0.76 26.14 12.00
C VAL A 335 -0.75 24.87 12.84
N TYR A 336 0.40 24.50 13.39
CA TYR A 336 0.61 23.24 14.12
C TYR A 336 0.83 23.44 15.62
N ALA A 337 0.37 24.56 16.15
CA ALA A 337 0.56 24.93 17.54
C ALA A 337 0.04 23.82 18.48
N PRO A 338 0.85 23.37 19.45
CA PRO A 338 0.40 22.36 20.39
C PRO A 338 -0.66 22.95 21.35
N PRO A 339 -1.52 22.10 21.94
CA PRO A 339 -2.33 22.47 23.09
C PRO A 339 -1.48 23.06 24.21
N THR A 340 -2.05 23.94 25.04
CA THR A 340 -1.32 24.63 26.13
C THR A 340 -0.70 23.67 27.15
N CYS A 341 -1.30 22.48 27.35
CA CYS A 341 -0.77 21.43 28.22
C CYS A 341 0.33 20.57 27.56
N GLY A 342 0.59 20.78 26.27
CA GLY A 342 1.44 19.92 25.44
C GLY A 342 0.67 18.78 24.79
N VAL A 343 1.17 18.31 23.64
CA VAL A 343 0.47 17.31 22.81
C VAL A 343 0.30 15.97 23.52
N ALA A 344 1.37 15.43 24.10
CA ALA A 344 1.34 14.12 24.77
C ALA A 344 0.41 14.12 26.00
N GLU A 345 0.42 15.21 26.78
CA GLU A 345 -0.48 15.40 27.94
C GLU A 345 -1.94 15.47 27.49
N PHE A 346 -2.22 16.21 26.41
CA PHE A 346 -3.56 16.31 25.85
C PHE A 346 -4.11 14.96 25.39
N ILE A 347 -3.31 14.19 24.63
CA ILE A 347 -3.70 12.86 24.16
C ILE A 347 -3.91 11.92 25.34
N ALA A 348 -2.98 11.87 26.29
CA ALA A 348 -3.10 11.05 27.49
C ALA A 348 -4.37 11.38 28.29
N GLY A 349 -4.70 12.66 28.47
CA GLY A 349 -5.93 13.08 29.13
C GLY A 349 -7.20 12.62 28.39
N LYS A 350 -7.21 12.64 27.05
CA LYS A 350 -8.31 12.11 26.24
C LYS A 350 -8.43 10.59 26.35
N LEU A 351 -7.32 9.86 26.37
CA LEU A 351 -7.28 8.40 26.58
C LEU A 351 -7.82 8.03 27.97
N GLN A 352 -7.44 8.76 29.02
CA GLN A 352 -8.00 8.59 30.37
C GLN A 352 -9.52 8.74 30.39
N GLY A 353 -10.08 9.65 29.58
CA GLY A 353 -11.52 9.82 29.41
C GLY A 353 -12.26 8.62 28.79
N PHE A 354 -11.56 7.61 28.28
CA PHE A 354 -12.14 6.35 27.80
C PHE A 354 -12.10 5.21 28.81
N ALA A 355 -11.40 5.37 29.93
CA ALA A 355 -11.34 4.34 30.97
C ALA A 355 -12.76 3.98 31.44
N GLY A 356 -13.09 2.68 31.40
CA GLY A 356 -14.42 2.15 31.77
C GLY A 356 -15.54 2.41 30.76
N LYS A 357 -15.31 3.07 29.62
CA LYS A 357 -16.33 3.23 28.57
C LYS A 357 -16.48 1.95 27.75
N LYS A 358 -17.73 1.60 27.43
CA LYS A 358 -18.07 0.55 26.46
C LYS A 358 -18.79 1.17 25.28
N LEU A 359 -18.18 1.10 24.10
CA LEU A 359 -18.68 1.68 22.86
C LEU A 359 -18.90 0.56 21.84
N PRO A 360 -20.09 -0.06 21.76
CA PRO A 360 -20.33 -1.17 20.84
C PRO A 360 -20.26 -0.73 19.37
N LEU A 361 -20.06 -1.71 18.49
CA LEU A 361 -20.26 -1.51 17.05
C LEU A 361 -21.71 -1.05 16.79
N THR A 362 -21.91 -0.09 15.89
CA THR A 362 -23.25 0.29 15.42
C THR A 362 -23.44 -0.19 13.99
N THR A 363 -24.68 -0.29 13.52
CA THR A 363 -24.98 -0.69 12.14
C THR A 363 -24.29 0.18 11.10
N ALA A 364 -24.21 1.50 11.32
CA ALA A 364 -23.49 2.42 10.43
C ALA A 364 -21.98 2.14 10.40
N ARG A 365 -21.37 1.85 11.56
CA ARG A 365 -19.95 1.48 11.64
C ARG A 365 -19.67 0.11 11.01
N LEU A 366 -20.62 -0.82 11.09
CA LEU A 366 -20.54 -2.12 10.42
C LEU A 366 -20.61 -1.95 8.90
N GLU A 367 -21.54 -1.15 8.37
CA GLU A 367 -21.61 -0.83 6.94
C GLU A 367 -20.28 -0.26 6.44
N TRP A 368 -19.70 0.67 7.20
CA TRP A 368 -18.39 1.21 6.91
C TRP A 368 -17.32 0.10 6.89
N LEU A 369 -17.23 -0.71 7.96
CA LEU A 369 -16.22 -1.78 8.08
C LEU A 369 -16.29 -2.77 6.91
N VAL A 370 -17.50 -3.18 6.53
CA VAL A 370 -17.73 -4.08 5.39
C VAL A 370 -17.29 -3.45 4.08
N ARG A 371 -17.60 -2.17 3.84
CA ARG A 371 -17.14 -1.45 2.65
C ARG A 371 -15.60 -1.39 2.57
N SER A 372 -14.94 -1.34 3.71
CA SER A 372 -13.48 -1.24 3.77
C SER A 372 -12.79 -2.58 3.64
N TYR A 373 -13.39 -3.65 4.13
CA TYR A 373 -12.98 -5.01 3.75
C TYR A 373 -13.12 -5.23 2.24
N LEU A 374 -14.25 -4.84 1.67
CA LEU A 374 -14.48 -4.90 0.22
C LEU A 374 -13.42 -4.10 -0.55
N PHE A 375 -13.13 -2.87 -0.11
CA PHE A 375 -12.09 -2.01 -0.67
C PHE A 375 -10.72 -2.70 -0.68
N LEU A 376 -10.32 -3.36 0.41
CA LEU A 376 -9.04 -4.07 0.52
C LEU A 376 -9.05 -5.48 -0.11
N GLY A 377 -10.13 -5.87 -0.78
CA GLY A 377 -10.27 -7.20 -1.38
C GLY A 377 -10.46 -8.34 -0.37
N MET A 378 -10.80 -8.03 0.87
CA MET A 378 -10.99 -8.98 1.98
C MET A 378 -12.43 -9.50 2.04
N MET A 379 -13.01 -9.88 0.89
CA MET A 379 -14.40 -10.35 0.80
C MET A 379 -14.65 -11.61 1.64
N ASP A 380 -13.64 -12.46 1.77
CA ASP A 380 -13.64 -13.71 2.54
C ASP A 380 -13.85 -13.49 4.05
N ARG A 381 -13.59 -12.27 4.54
CA ARG A 381 -13.76 -11.89 5.94
C ARG A 381 -15.19 -11.48 6.30
N ILE A 382 -15.97 -11.08 5.29
CA ILE A 382 -17.34 -10.58 5.48
C ILE A 382 -18.28 -11.63 6.12
N PRO A 383 -18.27 -12.91 5.72
CA PRO A 383 -19.11 -13.94 6.36
C PRO A 383 -18.89 -14.04 7.88
N ALA A 384 -17.65 -14.04 8.35
CA ALA A 384 -17.33 -14.14 9.77
C ALA A 384 -17.87 -12.94 10.58
N ILE A 385 -17.76 -11.73 10.02
CA ILE A 385 -18.31 -10.52 10.64
C ILE A 385 -19.84 -10.56 10.69
N PHE A 386 -20.46 -11.12 9.65
CA PHE A 386 -21.91 -11.29 9.54
C PHE A 386 -22.46 -12.37 10.48
N GLU A 387 -21.68 -13.38 10.88
CA GLU A 387 -22.09 -14.31 11.94
C GLU A 387 -22.20 -13.62 13.31
N LEU A 388 -21.29 -12.68 13.59
CA LEU A 388 -21.22 -11.97 14.86
C LEU A 388 -22.28 -10.86 15.01
N TRP A 389 -22.95 -10.49 13.92
CA TRP A 389 -23.93 -9.41 13.93
C TRP A 389 -25.20 -9.84 13.23
N GLN A 390 -26.37 -9.71 13.85
CA GLN A 390 -27.61 -10.28 13.29
C GLN A 390 -28.48 -9.26 12.53
N GLN A 391 -28.28 -7.95 12.74
CA GLN A 391 -29.10 -6.92 12.09
C GLN A 391 -28.54 -6.57 10.70
N ARG A 392 -29.35 -6.71 9.66
CA ARG A 392 -29.00 -6.34 8.28
C ARG A 392 -29.84 -5.17 7.79
N THR A 393 -29.18 -4.13 7.30
CA THR A 393 -29.82 -3.13 6.43
C THR A 393 -29.96 -3.69 5.01
N PRO A 394 -30.76 -3.04 4.14
CA PRO A 394 -30.83 -3.44 2.73
C PRO A 394 -29.46 -3.48 2.04
N LEU A 395 -28.54 -2.56 2.37
CA LEU A 395 -27.16 -2.58 1.90
C LEU A 395 -26.45 -3.87 2.30
N LEU A 396 -26.42 -4.15 3.61
CA LEU A 396 -25.67 -5.28 4.15
C LEU A 396 -26.22 -6.61 3.62
N ALA A 397 -27.54 -6.75 3.51
CA ALA A 397 -28.16 -7.94 2.94
C ALA A 397 -27.82 -8.13 1.44
N GLY A 398 -27.78 -7.03 0.68
CA GLY A 398 -27.36 -7.04 -0.72
C GLY A 398 -25.89 -7.42 -0.88
N ILE A 399 -25.00 -6.87 -0.06
CA ILE A 399 -23.58 -7.23 -0.02
C ILE A 399 -23.40 -8.70 0.37
N GLU A 400 -24.08 -9.18 1.42
CA GLU A 400 -24.04 -10.57 1.87
C GLU A 400 -24.38 -11.54 0.74
N SER A 401 -25.46 -11.25 0.01
CA SER A 401 -25.89 -12.05 -1.14
C SER A 401 -24.86 -12.02 -2.27
N ALA A 402 -24.34 -10.84 -2.60
CA ALA A 402 -23.35 -10.68 -3.66
C ALA A 402 -22.02 -11.40 -3.35
N VAL A 403 -21.50 -11.21 -2.14
CA VAL A 403 -20.28 -11.86 -1.65
C VAL A 403 -20.46 -13.37 -1.55
N THR A 404 -21.61 -13.86 -1.08
CA THR A 404 -21.89 -15.29 -1.02
C THR A 404 -21.86 -15.92 -2.41
N SER A 405 -22.52 -15.30 -3.41
CA SER A 405 -22.43 -15.77 -4.80
C SER A 405 -21.01 -15.71 -5.35
N HIS A 406 -20.26 -14.64 -5.06
CA HIS A 406 -18.86 -14.50 -5.49
C HIS A 406 -17.99 -15.63 -4.93
N LEU A 407 -18.03 -15.86 -3.61
CA LEU A 407 -17.25 -16.91 -2.95
C LEU A 407 -17.65 -18.32 -3.41
N ALA A 408 -18.91 -18.51 -3.80
CA ALA A 408 -19.40 -19.74 -4.43
C ALA A 408 -19.01 -19.88 -5.92
N SER A 409 -18.30 -18.92 -6.50
CA SER A 409 -17.99 -18.83 -7.94
C SER A 409 -19.24 -18.81 -8.85
N ASP A 410 -20.38 -18.33 -8.33
CA ASP A 410 -21.60 -18.08 -9.10
C ASP A 410 -21.56 -16.68 -9.71
N PHE A 411 -20.95 -16.57 -10.89
CA PHE A 411 -20.78 -15.29 -11.60
C PHE A 411 -22.12 -14.61 -11.94
N ASN A 412 -23.14 -15.36 -12.34
CA ASN A 412 -24.43 -14.78 -12.73
C ASN A 412 -25.21 -14.28 -11.51
N GLY A 413 -25.19 -15.04 -10.41
CA GLY A 413 -25.75 -14.59 -9.14
C GLY A 413 -25.03 -13.37 -8.60
N SER A 414 -23.69 -13.38 -8.63
CA SER A 414 -22.86 -12.24 -8.22
C SER A 414 -23.17 -10.97 -9.01
N ILE A 415 -23.21 -11.05 -10.35
CA ILE A 415 -23.59 -9.92 -11.21
C ILE A 415 -25.00 -9.41 -10.87
N SER A 416 -25.98 -10.31 -10.72
CA SER A 416 -27.37 -9.92 -10.43
C SER A 416 -27.48 -9.21 -9.07
N ASN A 417 -26.76 -9.72 -8.07
CA ASN A 417 -26.75 -9.16 -6.72
C ASN A 417 -26.03 -7.80 -6.67
N TRP A 418 -24.86 -7.66 -7.31
CA TRP A 418 -24.16 -6.38 -7.40
C TRP A 418 -24.96 -5.33 -8.21
N GLN A 419 -25.69 -5.74 -9.25
CA GLN A 419 -26.63 -4.85 -9.96
C GLN A 419 -27.79 -4.39 -9.08
N ALA A 420 -28.27 -5.22 -8.16
CA ALA A 420 -29.29 -4.82 -7.20
C ALA A 420 -28.72 -3.80 -6.20
N VAL A 421 -27.50 -4.03 -5.70
CA VAL A 421 -26.80 -3.10 -4.80
C VAL A 421 -26.54 -1.76 -5.48
N SER A 422 -26.08 -1.74 -6.73
CA SER A 422 -25.82 -0.48 -7.46
C SER A 422 -27.07 0.35 -7.67
N LYS A 423 -28.24 -0.27 -7.84
CA LYS A 423 -29.53 0.44 -7.95
C LYS A 423 -29.97 1.06 -6.62
N LEU A 424 -29.71 0.37 -5.50
CA LEU A 424 -30.03 0.87 -4.17
C LEU A 424 -29.05 1.98 -3.73
N TYR A 425 -27.81 1.91 -4.18
CA TYR A 425 -26.71 2.81 -3.80
C TYR A 425 -25.94 3.29 -5.04
N PRO A 426 -26.55 4.13 -5.88
CA PRO A 426 -25.98 4.53 -7.18
C PRO A 426 -24.75 5.42 -7.08
N GLU A 427 -24.51 6.03 -5.91
CA GLU A 427 -23.34 6.88 -5.66
C GLU A 427 -22.12 6.09 -5.14
N TRP A 428 -22.26 4.78 -4.91
CA TRP A 428 -21.17 3.95 -4.41
C TRP A 428 -20.43 3.30 -5.57
N PHE A 429 -19.13 3.57 -5.69
CA PHE A 429 -18.31 3.09 -6.80
C PHE A 429 -18.14 1.55 -6.82
N TYR A 430 -18.14 0.89 -5.66
CA TYR A 430 -17.68 -0.50 -5.55
C TYR A 430 -18.55 -1.52 -6.31
N PRO A 431 -19.90 -1.46 -6.27
CA PRO A 431 -20.71 -2.30 -7.14
C PRO A 431 -20.37 -2.13 -8.62
N HIS A 432 -20.07 -0.91 -9.08
CA HIS A 432 -19.65 -0.69 -10.47
C HIS A 432 -18.27 -1.30 -10.74
N TYR A 433 -17.34 -1.23 -9.78
CA TYR A 433 -16.03 -1.89 -9.87
C TYR A 433 -16.18 -3.42 -10.06
N GLU A 434 -17.00 -4.07 -9.23
CA GLU A 434 -17.27 -5.51 -9.33
C GLU A 434 -17.98 -5.88 -10.64
N LEU A 435 -18.97 -5.09 -11.04
CA LEU A 435 -19.70 -5.30 -12.28
C LEU A 435 -18.82 -5.11 -13.51
N ALA A 436 -17.85 -4.19 -13.48
CA ALA A 436 -16.90 -3.99 -14.55
C ALA A 436 -16.04 -5.25 -14.76
N HIS A 437 -15.44 -5.77 -13.69
CA HIS A 437 -14.62 -6.99 -13.74
C HIS A 437 -15.44 -8.22 -14.12
N ALA A 438 -16.61 -8.41 -13.51
CA ALA A 438 -17.45 -9.57 -13.79
C ALA A 438 -17.98 -9.58 -15.24
N ASN A 439 -18.42 -8.43 -15.76
CA ASN A 439 -18.84 -8.32 -17.16
C ASN A 439 -17.68 -8.47 -18.13
N LEU A 440 -16.47 -8.02 -17.77
CA LEU A 440 -15.27 -8.32 -18.54
C LEU A 440 -15.05 -9.85 -18.59
N ALA A 441 -15.09 -10.55 -17.47
CA ALA A 441 -14.85 -11.99 -17.43
C ALA A 441 -15.81 -12.80 -18.32
N ILE A 442 -17.08 -12.39 -18.42
CA ILE A 442 -18.09 -13.10 -19.23
C ILE A 442 -18.22 -12.59 -20.68
N GLY A 443 -17.44 -11.59 -21.08
CA GLY A 443 -17.42 -11.08 -22.45
C GLY A 443 -18.41 -9.97 -22.78
N ASN A 444 -19.05 -9.37 -21.77
CA ASN A 444 -19.95 -8.23 -21.93
C ASN A 444 -19.17 -6.91 -21.96
N TRP A 445 -18.32 -6.73 -22.97
CA TRP A 445 -17.31 -5.67 -23.03
C TRP A 445 -17.87 -4.25 -22.90
N ALA A 446 -18.98 -3.94 -23.58
CA ALA A 446 -19.59 -2.61 -23.52
C ALA A 446 -20.15 -2.28 -22.14
N ILE A 447 -20.74 -3.27 -21.46
CA ILE A 447 -21.26 -3.13 -20.09
C ILE A 447 -20.09 -2.97 -19.11
N ALA A 448 -19.03 -3.75 -19.29
CA ALA A 448 -17.81 -3.64 -18.48
C ALA A 448 -17.18 -2.24 -18.58
N LEU A 449 -17.08 -1.70 -19.80
CA LEU A 449 -16.59 -0.36 -20.07
C LEU A 449 -17.44 0.71 -19.36
N SER A 450 -18.76 0.66 -19.50
CA SER A 450 -19.67 1.61 -18.85
C SER A 450 -19.55 1.57 -17.32
N HIS A 451 -19.50 0.39 -16.72
CA HIS A 451 -19.34 0.28 -15.27
C HIS A 451 -17.94 0.71 -14.81
N ALA A 452 -16.89 0.49 -15.60
CA ALA A 452 -15.56 0.99 -15.26
C ALA A 452 -15.51 2.53 -15.27
N GLU A 453 -16.20 3.17 -16.23
CA GLU A 453 -16.34 4.63 -16.27
C GLU A 453 -17.11 5.16 -15.06
N ASP A 454 -18.21 4.50 -14.67
CA ASP A 454 -18.94 4.85 -13.46
C ASP A 454 -18.10 4.66 -12.19
N ALA A 455 -17.34 3.56 -12.09
CA ALA A 455 -16.47 3.31 -10.94
C ALA A 455 -15.39 4.39 -10.79
N ILE A 456 -14.81 4.86 -11.91
CA ILE A 456 -13.86 5.99 -11.92
C ILE A 456 -14.56 7.29 -11.55
N ARG A 457 -15.74 7.57 -12.12
CA ARG A 457 -16.49 8.81 -11.90
C ARG A 457 -16.98 8.95 -10.46
N LEU A 458 -17.43 7.85 -9.86
CA LEU A 458 -17.94 7.77 -8.48
C LEU A 458 -16.84 7.53 -7.45
N HIS A 459 -15.59 7.45 -7.89
CA HIS A 459 -14.48 7.16 -7.02
C HIS A 459 -14.39 8.21 -5.89
N PRO A 460 -14.19 7.80 -4.62
CA PRO A 460 -13.96 8.75 -3.55
C PRO A 460 -12.71 9.61 -3.86
N PRO A 461 -12.61 10.85 -3.34
CA PRO A 461 -11.44 11.71 -3.58
C PRO A 461 -10.11 11.13 -3.06
N PHE A 462 -10.15 9.98 -2.37
CA PHE A 462 -9.03 9.33 -1.69
C PHE A 462 -8.79 7.96 -2.32
N HIS A 463 -7.53 7.54 -2.47
CA HIS A 463 -7.13 6.30 -3.14
C HIS A 463 -7.42 6.20 -4.64
N TYR A 464 -7.61 7.32 -5.34
CA TYR A 464 -8.06 7.33 -6.75
C TYR A 464 -7.23 6.42 -7.67
N LEU A 465 -5.90 6.44 -7.54
CA LEU A 465 -5.05 5.59 -8.37
C LEU A 465 -5.20 4.08 -8.09
N TRP A 466 -5.59 3.67 -6.87
CA TRP A 466 -5.76 2.25 -6.53
C TRP A 466 -6.92 1.60 -7.27
N HIS A 467 -7.91 2.39 -7.70
CA HIS A 467 -9.04 1.89 -8.48
C HIS A 467 -9.03 2.36 -9.92
N GLU A 468 -8.55 3.58 -10.20
CA GLU A 468 -8.45 4.07 -11.57
C GLU A 468 -7.51 3.21 -12.42
N ILE A 469 -6.39 2.70 -11.88
CA ILE A 469 -5.47 1.85 -12.66
C ILE A 469 -6.13 0.51 -13.02
N PRO A 470 -6.70 -0.27 -12.08
CA PRO A 470 -7.47 -1.47 -12.42
C PRO A 470 -8.62 -1.20 -13.38
N MET A 471 -9.36 -0.10 -13.20
CA MET A 471 -10.47 0.25 -14.10
C MET A 471 -9.97 0.65 -15.50
N ALA A 472 -8.85 1.37 -15.61
CA ALA A 472 -8.24 1.65 -16.90
C ALA A 472 -7.80 0.36 -17.60
N ILE A 473 -7.26 -0.62 -16.88
CA ILE A 473 -6.95 -1.94 -17.44
C ILE A 473 -8.23 -2.65 -17.93
N VAL A 474 -9.32 -2.59 -17.16
CA VAL A 474 -10.62 -3.13 -17.60
C VAL A 474 -11.10 -2.43 -18.88
N LYS A 475 -11.07 -1.10 -18.92
CA LYS A 475 -11.46 -0.30 -20.09
C LYS A 475 -10.59 -0.64 -21.31
N THR A 476 -9.28 -0.64 -21.14
CA THR A 476 -8.31 -1.03 -22.17
C THR A 476 -8.60 -2.45 -22.68
N THR A 477 -8.77 -3.42 -21.80
CA THR A 477 -9.05 -4.81 -22.19
C THR A 477 -10.40 -4.92 -22.93
N ALA A 478 -11.43 -4.22 -22.45
CA ALA A 478 -12.75 -4.22 -23.07
C ALA A 478 -12.71 -3.59 -24.48
N LEU A 479 -12.09 -2.41 -24.64
CA LEU A 479 -11.91 -1.74 -25.93
C LEU A 479 -11.11 -2.61 -26.91
N ARG A 480 -10.03 -3.22 -26.42
CA ARG A 480 -9.20 -4.16 -27.19
C ARG A 480 -10.01 -5.33 -27.73
N ASN A 481 -10.81 -5.97 -26.88
CA ASN A 481 -11.70 -7.08 -27.25
C ASN A 481 -12.86 -6.67 -28.15
N MET A 482 -13.25 -5.39 -28.15
CA MET A 482 -14.19 -4.79 -29.10
C MET A 482 -13.54 -4.41 -30.45
N GLY A 483 -12.23 -4.62 -30.62
CA GLY A 483 -11.50 -4.26 -31.84
C GLY A 483 -11.11 -2.78 -31.92
N MET A 484 -11.32 -2.00 -30.86
CA MET A 484 -11.05 -0.56 -30.78
C MET A 484 -9.62 -0.29 -30.28
N ALA A 485 -8.64 -0.72 -31.08
CA ALA A 485 -7.23 -0.73 -30.65
C ALA A 485 -6.63 0.68 -30.44
N VAL A 486 -7.13 1.71 -31.13
CA VAL A 486 -6.64 3.09 -31.00
C VAL A 486 -7.10 3.69 -29.67
N GLU A 487 -8.38 3.56 -29.36
CA GLU A 487 -9.01 3.99 -28.12
C GLU A 487 -8.43 3.21 -26.93
N SER A 488 -8.23 1.91 -27.10
CA SER A 488 -7.55 1.07 -26.12
C SER A 488 -6.14 1.58 -25.79
N MET A 489 -5.36 1.97 -26.80
CA MET A 489 -4.01 2.53 -26.60
C MET A 489 -4.06 3.91 -25.96
N ALA A 490 -5.03 4.75 -26.31
CA ALA A 490 -5.23 6.06 -25.69
C ALA A 490 -5.54 5.92 -24.19
N GLU A 491 -6.41 4.98 -23.84
CA GLU A 491 -6.74 4.67 -22.44
C GLU A 491 -5.51 4.17 -21.67
N ALA A 492 -4.75 3.24 -22.25
CA ALA A 492 -3.55 2.68 -21.63
C ALA A 492 -2.41 3.71 -21.44
N ARG A 493 -2.47 4.85 -22.16
CA ARG A 493 -1.54 5.99 -22.04
C ARG A 493 -2.10 7.15 -21.20
N SER A 494 -3.32 7.04 -20.66
CA SER A 494 -3.94 8.10 -19.86
C SER A 494 -3.10 8.49 -18.62
N PHE A 495 -2.28 7.55 -18.13
CA PHE A 495 -1.40 7.72 -16.97
C PHE A 495 -0.01 8.28 -17.32
N ASP A 496 0.35 8.45 -18.60
CA ASP A 496 1.66 8.97 -19.01
C ASP A 496 1.87 10.39 -18.48
N ARG A 497 0.81 11.22 -18.50
CA ARG A 497 0.85 12.59 -17.96
C ARG A 497 0.99 12.64 -16.44
N LYS A 498 0.63 11.56 -15.74
CA LYS A 498 0.79 11.43 -14.28
C LYS A 498 2.20 10.91 -13.92
N GLY A 499 3.03 10.58 -14.90
CA GLY A 499 4.40 10.07 -14.69
C GLY A 499 4.42 8.75 -13.94
N VAL A 500 3.39 7.91 -14.06
CA VAL A 500 3.30 6.64 -13.30
C VAL A 500 3.40 5.40 -14.20
N SER A 501 3.13 5.53 -15.51
CA SER A 501 3.01 4.39 -16.43
C SER A 501 4.24 3.51 -16.50
N GLU A 502 5.44 4.09 -16.41
CA GLU A 502 6.70 3.34 -16.52
C GLU A 502 6.99 2.46 -15.29
N HIS A 503 6.27 2.69 -14.20
CA HIS A 503 6.34 1.87 -12.99
C HIS A 503 5.15 0.92 -12.85
N MET A 504 4.24 0.88 -13.83
CA MET A 504 3.04 0.03 -13.84
C MET A 504 3.20 -1.08 -14.87
N PRO A 505 3.74 -2.26 -14.49
CA PRO A 505 3.90 -3.36 -15.43
C PRO A 505 2.58 -3.79 -16.05
N GLU A 506 1.46 -3.62 -15.34
CA GLU A 506 0.12 -3.93 -15.82
C GLU A 506 -0.22 -3.12 -17.07
N LEU A 507 0.01 -1.80 -17.03
CA LEU A 507 -0.22 -0.92 -18.18
C LEU A 507 0.79 -1.17 -19.30
N LEU A 508 2.05 -1.46 -18.97
CA LEU A 508 3.08 -1.80 -19.97
C LEU A 508 2.73 -3.09 -20.73
N ILE A 509 2.29 -4.12 -20.01
CA ILE A 509 1.86 -5.41 -20.56
C ILE A 509 0.59 -5.24 -21.41
N GLU A 510 -0.39 -4.45 -20.95
CA GLU A 510 -1.56 -4.15 -21.79
C GLU A 510 -1.18 -3.37 -23.05
N ARG A 511 -0.27 -2.39 -22.96
CA ARG A 511 0.25 -1.67 -24.14
C ARG A 511 0.96 -2.61 -25.11
N ALA A 512 1.70 -3.60 -24.61
CA ALA A 512 2.32 -4.63 -25.43
C ALA A 512 1.26 -5.45 -26.18
N ALA A 513 0.19 -5.88 -25.49
CA ALA A 513 -0.92 -6.61 -26.11
C ALA A 513 -1.59 -5.81 -27.24
N ILE A 514 -1.83 -4.51 -27.02
CA ILE A 514 -2.43 -3.64 -28.04
C ILE A 514 -1.48 -3.41 -29.21
N SER A 515 -0.19 -3.20 -28.96
CA SER A 515 0.82 -3.05 -30.01
C SER A 515 0.93 -4.30 -30.88
N LEU A 516 0.83 -5.49 -30.30
CA LEU A 516 0.79 -6.74 -31.03
C LEU A 516 -0.45 -6.83 -31.94
N GLN A 517 -1.63 -6.46 -31.45
CA GLN A 517 -2.86 -6.39 -32.25
C GLN A 517 -2.74 -5.38 -33.41
N LEU A 518 -1.97 -4.31 -33.21
CA LEU A 518 -1.66 -3.31 -34.24
C LEU A 518 -0.53 -3.73 -35.19
N GLY A 519 0.02 -4.95 -35.04
CA GLY A 519 1.11 -5.48 -35.86
C GLY A 519 2.50 -4.91 -35.53
N ARG A 520 2.64 -4.15 -34.45
CA ARG A 520 3.93 -3.55 -34.01
C ARG A 520 4.64 -4.50 -33.05
N GLN A 521 5.27 -5.53 -33.61
CA GLN A 521 5.91 -6.59 -32.82
C GLN A 521 7.12 -6.11 -32.01
N GLU A 522 7.96 -5.23 -32.57
CA GLU A 522 9.13 -4.69 -31.87
C GLU A 522 8.72 -3.85 -30.65
N ASP A 523 7.75 -2.94 -30.82
CA ASP A 523 7.18 -2.16 -29.72
C ASP A 523 6.60 -3.07 -28.63
N ALA A 524 5.87 -4.12 -29.03
CA ALA A 524 5.27 -5.07 -28.09
C ALA A 524 6.34 -5.81 -27.29
N LEU A 525 7.44 -6.22 -27.93
CA LEU A 525 8.55 -6.88 -27.25
C LEU A 525 9.26 -5.94 -26.26
N ASP A 526 9.55 -4.70 -26.66
CA ASP A 526 10.15 -3.70 -25.76
C ASP A 526 9.27 -3.43 -24.53
N LEU A 527 7.97 -3.27 -24.74
CA LEU A 527 7.01 -3.01 -23.66
C LEU A 527 6.85 -4.19 -22.70
N VAL A 528 6.77 -5.42 -23.19
CA VAL A 528 6.66 -6.60 -22.31
C VAL A 528 7.95 -6.83 -21.52
N CYS A 529 9.13 -6.62 -22.13
CA CYS A 529 10.41 -6.68 -21.42
C CYS A 529 10.49 -5.65 -20.30
N LYS A 530 10.13 -4.39 -20.57
CA LYS A 530 10.05 -3.35 -19.54
C LYS A 530 9.08 -3.70 -18.42
N GLY A 531 7.91 -4.25 -18.78
CA GLY A 531 6.93 -4.71 -17.78
C GLY A 531 7.49 -5.82 -16.89
N LEU A 532 8.22 -6.78 -17.46
CA LEU A 532 8.86 -7.87 -16.70
C LEU A 532 10.00 -7.37 -15.79
N ASP A 533 10.80 -6.41 -16.25
CA ASP A 533 11.85 -5.79 -15.44
C ASP A 533 11.26 -5.11 -14.19
N VAL A 534 10.14 -4.40 -14.37
CA VAL A 534 9.44 -3.75 -13.26
C VAL A 534 8.78 -4.77 -12.34
N LEU A 535 8.17 -5.84 -12.87
CA LEU A 535 7.62 -6.94 -12.06
C LEU A 535 8.69 -7.58 -11.17
N GLY A 536 9.86 -7.90 -11.73
CA GLY A 536 10.95 -8.54 -11.00
C GLY A 536 11.63 -7.62 -9.97
N SER A 537 11.77 -6.34 -10.30
CA SER A 537 12.44 -5.35 -9.43
C SER A 537 11.53 -4.84 -8.31
N HIS A 538 10.22 -4.86 -8.53
CA HIS A 538 9.21 -4.32 -7.63
C HIS A 538 8.01 -5.27 -7.52
N PRO A 539 8.14 -6.44 -6.89
CA PRO A 539 6.99 -7.30 -6.64
C PRO A 539 5.99 -6.60 -5.71
N LEU A 540 4.70 -6.89 -5.92
CA LEU A 540 3.58 -6.28 -5.20
C LEU A 540 2.84 -7.32 -4.35
N TRP A 541 2.05 -8.19 -4.99
CA TRP A 541 1.37 -9.30 -4.34
C TRP A 541 1.54 -10.55 -5.20
N PRO A 542 1.95 -11.71 -4.63
CA PRO A 542 2.24 -12.91 -5.41
C PRO A 542 1.12 -13.32 -6.37
N HIS A 543 -0.14 -13.18 -5.94
CA HIS A 543 -1.29 -13.51 -6.79
C HIS A 543 -1.47 -12.53 -7.96
N ILE A 544 -1.31 -11.22 -7.72
CA ILE A 544 -1.40 -10.22 -8.79
C ILE A 544 -0.23 -10.36 -9.75
N ASP A 545 0.98 -10.48 -9.23
CA ASP A 545 2.18 -10.61 -10.05
C ASP A 545 2.15 -11.89 -10.88
N SER A 546 1.65 -13.01 -10.32
CA SER A 546 1.41 -14.25 -11.06
C SER A 546 0.51 -14.04 -12.29
N LEU A 547 -0.58 -13.26 -12.15
CA LEU A 547 -1.46 -12.93 -13.27
C LEU A 547 -0.72 -12.17 -14.38
N PHE A 548 0.16 -11.23 -14.03
CA PHE A 548 0.89 -10.43 -15.02
C PHE A 548 2.07 -11.16 -15.64
N TYR A 549 2.78 -12.01 -14.89
CA TYR A 549 3.73 -12.96 -15.47
C TYR A 549 3.04 -13.89 -16.47
N HIS A 550 1.86 -14.41 -16.13
CA HIS A 550 1.06 -15.21 -17.05
C HIS A 550 0.66 -14.45 -18.33
N ARG A 551 0.15 -13.21 -18.20
CA ARG A 551 -0.18 -12.36 -19.36
C ARG A 551 1.05 -12.07 -20.23
N ALA A 552 2.18 -11.74 -19.62
CA ALA A 552 3.44 -11.52 -20.33
C ALA A 552 3.92 -12.79 -21.06
N GLY A 553 3.77 -13.97 -20.44
CA GLY A 553 4.08 -15.26 -21.05
C GLY A 553 3.25 -15.54 -22.30
N LEU A 554 1.94 -15.24 -22.26
CA LEU A 554 1.08 -15.33 -23.44
C LEU A 554 1.56 -14.41 -24.58
N LEU A 555 1.88 -13.15 -24.27
CA LEU A 555 2.39 -12.20 -25.26
C LEU A 555 3.73 -12.64 -25.87
N LEU A 556 4.64 -13.14 -25.04
CA LEU A 556 5.93 -13.65 -25.49
C LEU A 556 5.78 -14.91 -26.35
N ARG A 557 4.82 -15.79 -26.04
CA ARG A 557 4.47 -16.92 -26.90
C ARG A 557 3.98 -16.43 -28.26
N ASP A 558 3.07 -15.47 -28.29
CA ASP A 558 2.51 -14.93 -29.54
C ASP A 558 3.58 -14.18 -30.38
N LEU A 559 4.61 -13.63 -29.72
CA LEU A 559 5.81 -13.06 -30.34
C LEU A 559 6.87 -14.11 -30.76
N GLY A 560 6.62 -15.41 -30.54
CA GLY A 560 7.54 -16.50 -30.86
C GLY A 560 8.76 -16.61 -29.91
N LYS A 561 8.71 -15.96 -28.74
CA LYS A 561 9.77 -15.99 -27.71
C LYS A 561 9.50 -17.11 -26.70
N THR A 562 9.47 -18.35 -27.19
CA THR A 562 9.06 -19.54 -26.43
C THR A 562 9.80 -19.75 -25.10
N ALA A 563 11.13 -19.58 -25.08
CA ALA A 563 11.91 -19.75 -23.84
C ALA A 563 11.51 -18.75 -22.75
N HIS A 564 11.41 -17.46 -23.11
CA HIS A 564 10.99 -16.41 -22.18
C HIS A 564 9.52 -16.58 -21.73
N ALA A 565 8.66 -17.08 -22.62
CA ALA A 565 7.29 -17.43 -22.24
C ALA A 565 7.26 -18.54 -21.18
N MET A 566 8.16 -19.54 -21.29
CA MET A 566 8.31 -20.61 -20.30
C MET A 566 8.75 -20.04 -18.94
N ASP A 567 9.76 -19.17 -18.93
CA ASP A 567 10.24 -18.50 -17.72
C ASP A 567 9.11 -17.70 -17.04
N CYS A 568 8.30 -16.98 -17.83
CA CYS A 568 7.14 -16.26 -17.32
C CYS A 568 6.12 -17.20 -16.66
N PHE A 569 5.80 -18.34 -17.28
CA PHE A 569 4.89 -19.30 -16.67
C PHE A 569 5.47 -19.93 -15.40
N ASP A 570 6.77 -20.22 -15.37
CA ASP A 570 7.43 -20.73 -14.17
C ASP A 570 7.41 -19.73 -13.01
N ASN A 571 7.67 -18.45 -13.28
CA ASN A 571 7.51 -17.38 -12.28
C ASN A 571 6.06 -17.26 -11.80
N ALA A 572 5.08 -17.31 -12.71
CA ALA A 572 3.67 -17.27 -12.35
C ALA A 572 3.26 -18.46 -11.47
N ILE A 573 3.75 -19.68 -11.77
CA ILE A 573 3.52 -20.89 -10.98
C ILE A 573 4.23 -20.79 -9.62
N HIS A 574 5.45 -20.25 -9.56
CA HIS A 574 6.17 -20.10 -8.30
C HIS A 574 5.41 -19.19 -7.32
N LEU A 575 4.88 -18.08 -7.83
CA LEU A 575 4.13 -17.10 -7.03
C LEU A 575 2.73 -17.58 -6.66
N ALA A 576 2.06 -18.34 -7.53
CA ALA A 576 0.75 -18.92 -7.27
C ALA A 576 0.70 -20.40 -7.72
N PRO A 577 1.20 -21.34 -6.89
CA PRO A 577 1.37 -22.75 -7.28
C PRO A 577 0.07 -23.50 -7.60
N ARG A 578 -1.07 -22.94 -7.19
CA ARG A 578 -2.41 -23.51 -7.42
C ARG A 578 -3.18 -22.81 -8.53
N SER A 579 -2.57 -21.82 -9.20
CA SER A 579 -3.23 -21.10 -10.28
C SER A 579 -3.37 -21.99 -11.51
N PHE A 580 -4.61 -22.17 -11.98
CA PHE A 580 -4.92 -23.06 -13.10
C PHE A 580 -4.27 -22.60 -14.41
N TRP A 581 -4.43 -21.31 -14.77
CA TRP A 581 -4.06 -20.81 -16.08
C TRP A 581 -2.55 -20.94 -16.40
N PRO A 582 -1.62 -20.51 -15.53
CA PRO A 582 -0.19 -20.67 -15.80
C PRO A 582 0.25 -22.13 -15.99
N LEU A 583 -0.29 -23.06 -15.19
CA LEU A 583 -0.01 -24.49 -15.30
C LEU A 583 -0.53 -25.07 -16.63
N TYR A 584 -1.75 -24.70 -17.02
CA TYR A 584 -2.36 -25.17 -18.27
C TYR A 584 -1.62 -24.62 -19.49
N GLU A 585 -1.29 -23.33 -19.51
CA GLU A 585 -0.55 -22.69 -20.62
C GLU A 585 0.88 -23.21 -20.74
N LYS A 586 1.57 -23.47 -19.62
CA LYS A 586 2.88 -24.15 -19.62
C LYS A 586 2.76 -25.55 -20.23
N GLY A 587 1.80 -26.36 -19.79
CA GLY A 587 1.58 -27.70 -20.34
C GLY A 587 1.24 -27.70 -21.84
N LEU A 588 0.46 -26.70 -22.29
CA LEU A 588 0.17 -26.50 -23.71
C LEU A 588 1.44 -26.15 -24.50
N LEU A 589 2.23 -25.19 -24.01
CA LEU A 589 3.47 -24.76 -24.67
C LEU A 589 4.50 -25.90 -24.75
N LEU A 590 4.59 -26.73 -23.70
CA LEU A 590 5.44 -27.93 -23.70
C LEU A 590 5.00 -28.96 -24.76
N CYS A 591 3.69 -29.16 -24.93
CA CYS A 591 3.17 -30.00 -26.02
C CYS A 591 3.54 -29.43 -27.41
N GLU A 592 3.52 -28.10 -27.56
CA GLU A 592 3.85 -27.41 -28.82
C GLU A 592 5.34 -27.55 -29.18
N VAL A 593 6.25 -27.49 -28.19
CA VAL A 593 7.69 -27.71 -28.40
C VAL A 593 8.09 -29.18 -28.44
N GLY A 594 7.17 -30.10 -28.12
CA GLY A 594 7.36 -31.55 -28.20
C GLY A 594 7.91 -32.20 -26.93
N ASP A 595 7.98 -31.48 -25.80
CA ASP A 595 8.31 -32.05 -24.50
C ASP A 595 7.05 -32.62 -23.84
N PHE A 596 6.57 -33.74 -24.38
CA PHE A 596 5.34 -34.37 -23.91
C PHE A 596 5.49 -35.00 -22.52
N GLY A 597 6.73 -35.34 -22.11
CA GLY A 597 7.06 -35.86 -20.79
C GLY A 597 6.74 -34.86 -19.68
N GLU A 598 7.37 -33.68 -19.74
CA GLU A 598 7.13 -32.63 -18.75
C GLU A 598 5.69 -32.09 -18.86
N ALA A 599 5.14 -31.99 -20.08
CA ALA A 599 3.74 -31.59 -20.28
C ALA A 599 2.77 -32.51 -19.54
N ALA A 600 2.94 -33.83 -19.67
CA ALA A 600 2.11 -34.79 -18.98
C ALA A 600 2.23 -34.66 -17.45
N ASP A 601 3.44 -34.50 -16.93
CA ASP A 601 3.67 -34.36 -15.48
C ASP A 601 3.02 -33.09 -14.90
N ILE A 602 3.13 -31.96 -15.59
CA ILE A 602 2.46 -30.71 -15.17
C ILE A 602 0.94 -30.88 -15.20
N LEU A 603 0.37 -31.38 -16.30
CA LEU A 603 -1.07 -31.54 -16.43
C LEU A 603 -1.63 -32.58 -15.45
N LEU A 604 -0.86 -33.63 -15.10
CA LEU A 604 -1.20 -34.60 -14.06
C LEU A 604 -1.28 -33.96 -12.67
N LYS A 605 -0.36 -33.05 -12.33
CA LYS A 605 -0.41 -32.30 -11.07
C LYS A 605 -1.70 -31.50 -10.94
N ILE A 606 -2.17 -30.90 -12.04
CA ILE A 606 -3.43 -30.13 -12.06
C ILE A 606 -4.63 -31.04 -11.71
N VAL A 607 -4.76 -32.20 -12.38
CA VAL A 607 -5.91 -33.10 -12.18
C VAL A 607 -5.84 -33.92 -10.89
N ALA A 608 -4.68 -33.96 -10.22
CA ALA A 608 -4.53 -34.58 -8.90
C ALA A 608 -5.27 -33.81 -7.80
N ASN A 609 -5.49 -32.49 -7.99
CA ASN A 609 -6.24 -31.65 -7.07
C ASN A 609 -7.33 -30.84 -7.81
N PRO A 610 -8.42 -31.49 -8.25
CA PRO A 610 -9.44 -30.86 -9.09
C PRO A 610 -10.42 -29.99 -8.32
N ALA A 611 -10.26 -29.82 -7.00
CA ALA A 611 -11.25 -29.16 -6.13
C ALA A 611 -11.60 -27.73 -6.56
N HIS A 612 -10.71 -27.07 -7.31
CA HIS A 612 -10.85 -25.70 -7.78
C HIS A 612 -11.17 -25.58 -9.28
N LEU A 613 -11.39 -26.70 -9.99
CA LEU A 613 -11.61 -26.71 -11.43
C LEU A 613 -13.09 -26.89 -11.76
N ASP A 614 -13.57 -26.09 -12.71
CA ASP A 614 -14.84 -26.37 -13.35
C ASP A 614 -14.74 -27.51 -14.38
N LEU A 615 -15.89 -27.95 -14.89
CA LEU A 615 -15.95 -29.05 -15.85
C LEU A 615 -15.33 -28.68 -17.22
N ILE A 616 -15.35 -27.42 -17.61
CA ILE A 616 -14.78 -26.94 -18.88
C ILE A 616 -13.26 -27.02 -18.78
N GLN A 617 -12.68 -26.46 -17.72
CA GLN A 617 -11.25 -26.51 -17.42
C GLN A 617 -10.78 -27.97 -17.32
N LEU A 618 -11.52 -28.82 -16.62
CA LEU A 618 -11.18 -30.24 -16.50
C LEU A 618 -11.18 -30.94 -17.87
N ASN A 619 -12.12 -30.62 -18.75
CA ASN A 619 -12.14 -31.16 -20.10
C ASN A 619 -10.97 -30.65 -20.96
N MET A 620 -10.63 -29.36 -20.86
CA MET A 620 -9.46 -28.78 -21.55
C MET A 620 -8.18 -29.51 -21.16
N ILE A 621 -7.97 -29.74 -19.85
CA ILE A 621 -6.80 -30.47 -19.36
C ILE A 621 -6.80 -31.89 -19.88
N TYR A 622 -7.91 -32.63 -19.75
CA TYR A 622 -7.94 -34.03 -20.17
C TYR A 622 -7.63 -34.21 -21.66
N GLU A 623 -8.05 -33.28 -22.52
CA GLU A 623 -7.69 -33.34 -23.94
C GLU A 623 -6.19 -33.25 -24.18
N LYS A 624 -5.54 -32.26 -23.57
CA LYS A 624 -4.10 -32.05 -23.73
C LYS A 624 -3.28 -33.13 -23.01
N LEU A 625 -3.70 -33.53 -21.81
CA LEU A 625 -3.05 -34.58 -21.04
C LEU A 625 -3.10 -35.93 -21.75
N MET A 626 -4.27 -36.33 -22.27
CA MET A 626 -4.38 -37.58 -23.03
C MET A 626 -3.53 -37.56 -24.30
N HIS A 627 -3.39 -36.39 -24.95
CA HIS A 627 -2.49 -36.25 -26.09
C HIS A 627 -1.02 -36.47 -25.66
N ALA A 628 -0.55 -35.78 -24.64
CA ALA A 628 0.81 -35.92 -24.13
C ALA A 628 1.13 -37.36 -23.66
N LEU A 629 0.25 -37.97 -22.86
CA LEU A 629 0.41 -39.35 -22.39
C LEU A 629 0.48 -40.37 -23.54
N ARG A 630 -0.25 -40.13 -24.63
CA ARG A 630 -0.20 -40.97 -25.82
C ARG A 630 1.13 -40.87 -26.55
N GLN A 631 1.70 -39.67 -26.67
CA GLN A 631 3.01 -39.47 -27.29
C GLN A 631 4.13 -40.11 -26.46
N GLU A 632 4.07 -39.95 -25.14
CA GLU A 632 5.02 -40.55 -24.18
C GLU A 632 4.79 -42.04 -23.90
N ARG A 633 3.76 -42.64 -24.50
CA ARG A 633 3.42 -44.07 -24.32
C ARG A 633 3.13 -44.46 -22.85
N ARG A 634 2.62 -43.51 -22.05
CA ARG A 634 2.18 -43.70 -20.66
C ARG A 634 0.75 -44.26 -20.59
N PHE A 635 0.57 -45.47 -21.12
CA PHE A 635 -0.77 -46.03 -21.39
C PHE A 635 -1.62 -46.30 -20.13
N SER A 636 -1.02 -46.68 -19.01
CA SER A 636 -1.75 -46.90 -17.75
C SER A 636 -2.44 -45.63 -17.26
N GLU A 637 -1.70 -44.52 -17.26
CA GLU A 637 -2.19 -43.20 -16.88
C GLU A 637 -3.22 -42.68 -17.91
N TYR A 638 -2.96 -42.90 -19.20
CA TYR A 638 -3.92 -42.54 -20.26
C TYR A 638 -5.29 -43.19 -20.05
N VAL A 639 -5.33 -44.50 -19.79
CA VAL A 639 -6.57 -45.25 -19.56
C VAL A 639 -7.28 -44.74 -18.29
N ALA A 640 -6.54 -44.50 -17.21
CA ALA A 640 -7.10 -43.97 -15.98
C ALA A 640 -7.76 -42.59 -16.18
N ILE A 641 -7.11 -41.69 -16.92
CA ILE A 641 -7.64 -40.36 -17.24
C ILE A 641 -8.84 -40.45 -18.18
N ALA A 642 -8.80 -41.32 -19.19
CA ALA A 642 -9.92 -41.54 -20.11
C ALA A 642 -11.18 -42.02 -19.36
N ILE A 643 -11.03 -42.96 -18.41
CA ILE A 643 -12.12 -43.44 -17.56
C ILE A 643 -12.69 -42.29 -16.70
N LYS A 644 -11.82 -41.50 -16.04
CA LYS A 644 -12.26 -40.34 -15.24
C LYS A 644 -13.03 -39.32 -16.08
N ARG A 645 -12.57 -39.02 -17.29
CA ARG A 645 -13.26 -38.12 -18.22
C ARG A 645 -14.64 -38.62 -18.61
N ILE A 646 -14.79 -39.94 -18.79
CA ILE A 646 -16.07 -40.56 -19.12
C ILE A 646 -17.02 -40.53 -17.91
N ILE A 647 -16.57 -40.97 -16.73
CA ILE A 647 -17.38 -40.99 -15.50
C ILE A 647 -17.88 -39.59 -15.14
N GLY A 648 -17.01 -38.57 -15.22
CA GLY A 648 -17.41 -37.18 -14.96
C GLY A 648 -18.48 -36.62 -15.92
N ARG A 649 -18.68 -37.22 -17.10
CA ARG A 649 -19.79 -36.90 -18.01
C ARG A 649 -21.10 -37.57 -17.60
N PHE A 650 -21.08 -38.66 -16.83
CA PHE A 650 -22.25 -39.42 -16.43
C PHE A 650 -22.87 -38.95 -15.10
N ASP A 651 -22.07 -38.50 -14.12
CA ASP A 651 -22.56 -38.03 -12.80
C ASP A 651 -23.53 -36.82 -12.86
N LYS A 652 -23.60 -36.11 -13.99
CA LYS A 652 -24.54 -34.97 -14.18
C LYS A 652 -25.80 -35.29 -14.99
N LYS A 653 -25.92 -36.49 -15.58
CA LYS A 653 -27.19 -36.91 -16.20
C LYS A 653 -28.21 -37.43 -15.19
N SER A 654 -27.80 -37.71 -13.95
CA SER A 654 -28.64 -38.17 -12.83
C SER A 654 -29.21 -37.04 -11.94
N HIS A 655 -28.86 -35.77 -12.22
CA HIS A 655 -29.33 -34.60 -11.46
C HIS A 655 -29.97 -33.50 -12.34
N LYS A 656 -30.47 -33.86 -13.53
CA LYS A 656 -31.29 -32.98 -14.37
C LYS A 656 -32.75 -33.39 -14.33
#